data_AF-A0A1C5K9H7-F1
#
_entry.id   AF-A0A1C5K9H7-F1
#
_cell.length_a   1.000
_cell.length_b   1.000
_cell.length_c   1.000
_cell.angle_alpha   90.00
_cell.angle_beta   90.00
_cell.angle_gamma   90.00
#
_symmetry.space_group_name_H-M   'P 1'
#
loop_
_entity.id
_entity.type
_entity.pdbx_description
1 polymer ?
#
loop_
_entity_poly.entity_id
_entity_poly.type
_entity_poly.pdbx_seq_one_letter_code
_entity_poly.pdbx_strand_id
1 'polypeptide(L)'
;MQIDSAVGDDKPVLDFMPWVNGWHRLPRPAGLERSSILDGVLVLSGEDDQAIQRRPRRVVPLRKDETLGLFLEVERLQLAEDGLIFASDALAGEVAKVLEQIARPGFQRVDGGSEGVPAGWVLFRDVQILGLLPPEIRSRARADINVLLPSVSSQLAFAEGLKLPGRLRKFSAYAPPEIRAVSAGAEHICLQVARRDVENLEGDVDADALERVVWEREADGAALILHTADERLPVGDYEALLFVNGAKDPTQRLPFLLRSADSVDLAMWSRSPRLAHQPTVHQGWSALSAEHYEEVSSPVIDGAVATEAPPLSITTQAPRSVWWTQRRPTEYGEVATAVLTTPDPTSCLVTGAHFYQLPYARTAFVSGVCRDCGLVTRFPNNHWAAQSRKRARDKVEAGYRVDVHEVEPVQAELLTWDVGLDALMHAGGGATSALERIALQIEGSLLFVDTFTRTLEALAHIAVRRDERTLEPVEWEIAPPAFAQLADGAYLLTGYWPPSYLETLEELADQAGAKVAVETTGPGLCRRTLIAPSPTAAEEVAGVMGDVTVAEDAARAILRAAPDLSALEAALPTVTMPGARRIQQFHLGSAAWIPQHHAEASGAFRLESFGSTYVVRRELDLANGTARIGTAQLVKHLEALRAGRPLLAYDPVARVLDVPLGADLPGLYGRAAALCAGRPPTPIKDRRLLRYQEVPADVADMLATRLVN
;
A
#
# COMPACT_ATOMS: atom_id res chain seq x y z
N MET A 1 1.07 -13.45 21.01
CA MET A 1 1.39 -14.55 20.07
C MET A 1 2.89 -14.58 19.89
N GLN A 2 3.54 -15.74 19.96
CA GLN A 2 5.02 -15.88 20.01
C GLN A 2 5.57 -16.79 18.88
N ILE A 3 6.80 -16.56 18.42
CA ILE A 3 7.53 -17.40 17.44
C ILE A 3 8.72 -18.10 18.13
N ASP A 4 8.88 -19.41 17.93
CA ASP A 4 10.06 -20.19 18.38
C ASP A 4 11.16 -20.24 17.28
N SER A 5 12.41 -19.91 17.61
CA SER A 5 13.59 -20.00 16.70
C SER A 5 14.62 -21.04 17.16
N ALA A 6 15.45 -21.55 16.23
CA ALA A 6 16.30 -22.73 16.42
C ALA A 6 17.70 -22.48 17.03
N VAL A 7 18.13 -21.23 17.22
CA VAL A 7 19.51 -20.95 17.64
C VAL A 7 19.62 -20.79 19.16
N GLY A 8 20.07 -21.85 19.85
CA GLY A 8 20.44 -21.85 21.27
C GLY A 8 19.28 -22.04 22.27
N ASP A 9 19.61 -22.19 23.56
CA ASP A 9 18.63 -22.26 24.66
C ASP A 9 17.82 -20.95 24.83
N ASP A 10 18.26 -19.87 24.19
CA ASP A 10 17.54 -18.60 24.06
C ASP A 10 16.70 -18.58 22.77
N LYS A 11 15.45 -19.07 22.85
CA LYS A 11 14.48 -18.90 21.75
C LYS A 11 14.04 -17.44 21.67
N PRO A 12 14.35 -16.68 20.60
CA PRO A 12 13.89 -15.31 20.48
C PRO A 12 12.38 -15.29 20.22
N VAL A 13 11.62 -14.95 21.26
CA VAL A 13 10.18 -14.69 21.17
C VAL A 13 9.95 -13.39 20.38
N LEU A 14 9.12 -13.48 19.33
CA LEU A 14 8.66 -12.33 18.56
C LEU A 14 7.19 -12.04 18.87
N ASP A 15 6.91 -10.84 19.37
CA ASP A 15 5.54 -10.39 19.63
C ASP A 15 4.88 -9.85 18.37
N PHE A 16 3.62 -10.21 18.18
CA PHE A 16 2.77 -9.68 17.13
C PHE A 16 1.99 -8.46 17.63
N MET A 17 1.81 -7.48 16.74
CA MET A 17 0.92 -6.36 16.96
C MET A 17 -0.41 -6.60 16.25
N PRO A 18 -1.56 -6.21 16.86
CA PRO A 18 -2.82 -6.18 16.16
C PRO A 18 -2.73 -5.32 14.89
N TRP A 19 -3.44 -5.75 13.86
CA TRP A 19 -3.59 -5.07 12.58
C TRP A 19 -5.08 -5.06 12.17
N VAL A 20 -5.37 -4.75 10.91
CA VAL A 20 -6.75 -4.62 10.42
C VAL A 20 -7.53 -5.93 10.54
N ASN A 21 -8.83 -5.86 10.85
CA ASN A 21 -9.77 -6.99 10.83
C ASN A 21 -9.33 -8.22 11.67
N GLY A 22 -8.65 -8.01 12.80
CA GLY A 22 -8.19 -9.09 13.68
C GLY A 22 -6.93 -9.81 13.20
N TRP A 23 -6.34 -9.37 12.08
CA TRP A 23 -5.02 -9.82 11.66
C TRP A 23 -3.94 -9.33 12.63
N HIS A 24 -2.84 -10.06 12.66
CA HIS A 24 -1.68 -9.75 13.50
C HIS A 24 -0.44 -9.65 12.62
N ARG A 25 0.44 -8.70 12.90
CA ARG A 25 1.65 -8.47 12.12
C ARG A 25 2.90 -8.39 12.99
N LEU A 26 4.05 -8.70 12.40
CA LEU A 26 5.34 -8.39 13.01
C LEU A 26 5.66 -6.89 12.83
N PRO A 27 6.12 -6.19 13.87
CA PRO A 27 6.48 -4.77 13.76
C PRO A 27 7.64 -4.50 12.77
N ARG A 28 8.53 -5.46 12.53
CA ARG A 28 9.47 -5.50 11.39
C ARG A 28 9.66 -6.92 10.85
N PRO A 29 9.34 -7.17 9.58
CA PRO A 29 9.71 -8.42 8.91
C PRO A 29 11.22 -8.57 8.70
N ALA A 30 11.97 -7.46 8.63
CA ALA A 30 13.41 -7.44 8.33
C ALA A 30 14.31 -8.08 9.41
N GLY A 31 13.77 -8.41 10.58
CA GLY A 31 14.48 -9.12 11.64
C GLY A 31 14.54 -10.64 11.45
N LEU A 32 13.82 -11.19 10.46
CA LEU A 32 13.81 -12.62 10.12
C LEU A 32 14.65 -12.88 8.86
N GLU A 33 15.40 -13.98 8.86
CA GLU A 33 16.06 -14.49 7.66
C GLU A 33 15.01 -14.93 6.63
N ARG A 34 15.07 -14.36 5.42
CA ARG A 34 14.02 -14.52 4.39
C ARG A 34 13.83 -15.96 3.92
N SER A 35 14.94 -16.70 3.72
CA SER A 35 14.95 -18.13 3.40
C SER A 35 14.18 -18.91 4.46
N SER A 36 14.50 -18.66 5.74
CA SER A 36 13.91 -19.35 6.90
C SER A 36 12.38 -19.32 6.93
N ILE A 37 11.73 -18.31 6.33
CA ILE A 37 10.27 -18.22 6.25
C ILE A 37 9.68 -19.30 5.34
N LEU A 38 10.36 -19.68 4.26
CA LEU A 38 9.85 -20.66 3.29
C LEU A 38 10.14 -22.10 3.72
N ASP A 39 11.33 -22.35 4.25
CA ASP A 39 11.85 -23.69 4.59
C ASP A 39 11.78 -24.02 6.09
N GLY A 40 11.55 -23.03 6.96
CA GLY A 40 11.45 -23.22 8.40
C GLY A 40 10.06 -23.61 8.91
N VAL A 41 10.05 -24.23 10.09
CA VAL A 41 8.85 -24.53 10.85
C VAL A 41 8.50 -23.31 11.71
N LEU A 42 7.29 -22.79 11.52
CA LEU A 42 6.75 -21.69 12.32
C LEU A 42 5.75 -22.25 13.33
N VAL A 43 5.98 -21.99 14.61
CA VAL A 43 5.05 -22.28 15.71
C VAL A 43 4.57 -20.95 16.27
N LEU A 44 3.25 -20.79 16.36
CA LEU A 44 2.59 -19.62 16.93
C LEU A 44 1.85 -20.02 18.19
N SER A 45 2.26 -19.50 19.34
CA SER A 45 1.63 -19.79 20.63
C SER A 45 0.80 -18.60 21.13
N GLY A 46 -0.43 -18.85 21.59
CA GLY A 46 -1.31 -17.87 22.25
C GLY A 46 -1.11 -17.83 23.77
N GLU A 47 -1.80 -16.92 24.47
CA GLU A 47 -1.77 -16.82 25.94
C GLU A 47 -2.43 -18.04 26.62
N ASP A 48 -3.32 -18.74 25.92
CA ASP A 48 -4.05 -19.92 26.41
C ASP A 48 -3.32 -21.25 26.17
N ASP A 49 -1.99 -21.24 26.00
CA ASP A 49 -1.14 -22.41 25.63
C ASP A 49 -1.56 -23.13 24.32
N GLN A 50 -2.46 -22.55 23.52
CA GLN A 50 -2.79 -23.07 22.19
C GLN A 50 -1.70 -22.70 21.19
N ALA A 51 -1.19 -23.71 20.48
CA ALA A 51 -0.15 -23.55 19.46
C ALA A 51 -0.67 -23.94 18.07
N ILE A 52 -0.43 -23.06 17.08
CA ILE A 52 -0.67 -23.31 15.67
C ILE A 52 0.68 -23.49 14.98
N GLN A 53 0.82 -24.53 14.15
CA GLN A 53 2.07 -24.83 13.45
C GLN A 53 1.89 -24.72 11.93
N ARG A 54 2.72 -23.90 11.28
CA ARG A 54 2.92 -23.94 9.82
C ARG A 54 4.15 -24.77 9.51
N ARG A 55 4.00 -25.76 8.62
CA ARG A 55 5.08 -26.61 8.12
C ARG A 55 5.51 -26.16 6.73
N PRO A 56 6.82 -26.21 6.41
CA PRO A 56 7.34 -25.80 5.12
C PRO A 56 6.82 -26.73 4.01
N ARG A 57 6.63 -26.18 2.81
CA ARG A 57 6.20 -26.90 1.59
C ARG A 57 7.19 -26.62 0.48
N ARG A 58 7.43 -27.59 -0.41
CA ARG A 58 8.36 -27.43 -1.55
C ARG A 58 7.78 -26.61 -2.71
N VAL A 59 6.46 -26.47 -2.72
CA VAL A 59 5.69 -25.55 -3.58
C VAL A 59 4.71 -24.81 -2.69
N VAL A 60 4.86 -23.48 -2.62
CA VAL A 60 4.06 -22.60 -1.76
C VAL A 60 3.20 -21.73 -2.66
N PRO A 61 1.89 -22.02 -2.80
CA PRO A 61 0.98 -21.14 -3.51
C PRO A 61 0.57 -19.97 -2.61
N LEU A 62 0.59 -18.77 -3.16
CA LEU A 62 0.07 -17.58 -2.52
C LEU A 62 -1.04 -17.00 -3.40
N ARG A 63 -2.22 -16.77 -2.83
CA ARG A 63 -3.35 -16.10 -3.49
C ARG A 63 -3.33 -14.62 -3.14
N LYS A 64 -3.55 -13.74 -4.11
CA LYS A 64 -3.74 -12.31 -3.84
C LYS A 64 -5.02 -12.10 -3.02
N ASP A 65 -4.89 -11.50 -1.85
CA ASP A 65 -6.03 -11.00 -1.10
C ASP A 65 -6.28 -9.54 -1.44
N GLU A 66 -7.37 -9.28 -2.16
CA GLU A 66 -7.75 -7.93 -2.58
C GLU A 66 -7.99 -6.96 -1.40
N THR A 67 -8.39 -7.47 -0.24
CA THR A 67 -8.75 -6.60 0.90
C THR A 67 -7.51 -6.09 1.59
N LEU A 68 -6.50 -6.94 1.73
CA LEU A 68 -5.23 -6.62 2.38
C LEU A 68 -4.18 -6.07 1.41
N GLY A 69 -4.35 -6.28 0.10
CA GLY A 69 -3.32 -5.97 -0.90
C GLY A 69 -2.07 -6.85 -0.75
N LEU A 70 -2.21 -8.03 -0.13
CA LEU A 70 -1.12 -8.95 0.19
C LEU A 70 -1.36 -10.33 -0.41
N PHE A 71 -0.29 -11.07 -0.64
CA PHE A 71 -0.38 -12.48 -1.03
C PHE A 71 -0.42 -13.38 0.22
N LEU A 72 -1.47 -14.18 0.33
CA LEU A 72 -1.69 -15.10 1.44
C LEU A 72 -1.37 -16.52 1.01
N GLU A 73 -0.61 -17.26 1.84
CA GLU A 73 -0.41 -18.68 1.61
C GLU A 73 -1.73 -19.44 1.71
N VAL A 74 -2.02 -20.24 0.68
CA VAL A 74 -3.25 -21.04 0.59
C VAL A 74 -2.92 -22.53 0.48
N GLU A 75 -3.94 -23.38 0.67
CA GLU A 75 -3.77 -24.81 0.40
C GLU A 75 -3.69 -25.10 -1.10
N ARG A 76 -4.52 -24.42 -1.89
CA ARG A 76 -4.59 -24.56 -3.35
C ARG A 76 -5.01 -23.24 -4.01
N LEU A 77 -4.46 -22.96 -5.19
CA LEU A 77 -4.96 -21.89 -6.06
C LEU A 77 -6.32 -22.28 -6.65
N GLN A 78 -7.26 -21.33 -6.73
CA GLN A 78 -8.54 -21.52 -7.42
C GLN A 78 -8.47 -20.98 -8.86
N LEU A 79 -9.53 -21.21 -9.63
CA LEU A 79 -9.62 -20.74 -11.01
C LEU A 79 -9.71 -19.21 -11.05
N ALA A 80 -9.18 -18.57 -12.08
CA ALA A 80 -9.28 -17.13 -12.32
C ALA A 80 -8.70 -16.21 -11.23
N GLU A 81 -8.05 -16.72 -10.19
CA GLU A 81 -7.43 -15.92 -9.13
C GLU A 81 -5.97 -15.57 -9.47
N ASP A 82 -5.52 -14.40 -9.01
CA ASP A 82 -4.11 -14.01 -9.08
C ASP A 82 -3.29 -14.78 -8.04
N GLY A 83 -2.25 -15.45 -8.52
CA GLY A 83 -1.34 -16.27 -7.71
C GLY A 83 0.13 -15.90 -7.87
N LEU A 84 0.87 -16.04 -6.77
CA LEU A 84 2.33 -16.20 -6.77
C LEU A 84 2.65 -17.63 -6.35
N ILE A 85 3.71 -18.21 -6.92
CA ILE A 85 4.15 -19.56 -6.54
C ILE A 85 5.65 -19.53 -6.27
N PHE A 86 6.02 -19.84 -5.03
CA PHE A 86 7.40 -20.20 -4.73
C PHE A 86 7.59 -21.70 -4.92
N ALA A 87 8.55 -22.09 -5.75
CA ALA A 87 8.93 -23.48 -5.95
C ALA A 87 10.41 -23.67 -5.62
N SER A 88 10.73 -24.72 -4.88
CA SER A 88 12.12 -25.15 -4.74
C SER A 88 12.75 -25.44 -6.10
N ASP A 89 14.05 -25.20 -6.27
CA ASP A 89 14.78 -25.44 -7.53
C ASP A 89 14.53 -26.85 -8.10
N ALA A 90 14.41 -27.84 -7.21
CA ALA A 90 14.15 -29.24 -7.57
C ALA A 90 12.79 -29.48 -8.25
N LEU A 91 11.81 -28.60 -8.05
CA LEU A 91 10.45 -28.70 -8.61
C LEU A 91 10.12 -27.59 -9.62
N ALA A 92 10.93 -26.52 -9.69
CA ALA A 92 10.65 -25.38 -10.54
C ALA A 92 10.42 -25.76 -12.02
N GLY A 93 11.18 -26.72 -12.56
CA GLY A 93 10.99 -27.21 -13.93
C GLY A 93 9.70 -28.01 -14.15
N GLU A 94 9.20 -28.72 -13.13
CA GLU A 94 7.92 -29.43 -13.20
C GLU A 94 6.76 -28.44 -13.07
N VAL A 95 6.87 -27.46 -12.16
CA VAL A 95 5.89 -26.38 -11.99
C VAL A 95 5.73 -25.57 -13.28
N ALA A 96 6.83 -25.16 -13.93
CA ALA A 96 6.76 -24.40 -15.18
C ALA A 96 5.97 -25.15 -16.27
N LYS A 97 6.24 -26.44 -16.48
CA LYS A 97 5.52 -27.30 -17.45
C LYS A 97 4.04 -27.45 -17.13
N VAL A 98 3.70 -27.48 -15.84
CA VAL A 98 2.30 -27.55 -15.41
C VAL A 98 1.60 -26.22 -15.73
N LEU A 99 2.22 -25.09 -15.38
CA LEU A 99 1.68 -23.76 -15.62
C LEU A 99 1.48 -23.48 -17.12
N GLU A 100 2.39 -23.89 -17.98
CA GLU A 100 2.24 -23.82 -19.45
C GLU A 100 0.96 -24.51 -19.97
N GLN A 101 0.37 -25.44 -19.22
CA GLN A 101 -0.82 -26.19 -19.63
C GLN A 101 -2.13 -25.67 -19.04
N ILE A 102 -2.07 -24.99 -17.89
CA ILE A 102 -3.27 -24.65 -17.11
C ILE A 102 -3.37 -23.17 -16.76
N ALA A 103 -2.28 -22.41 -16.87
CA ALA A 103 -2.26 -21.00 -16.51
C ALA A 103 -2.41 -20.12 -17.76
N ARG A 104 -2.97 -18.93 -17.57
CA ARG A 104 -2.97 -17.87 -18.60
C ARG A 104 -1.52 -17.63 -19.07
N PRO A 105 -1.27 -17.52 -20.38
CA PRO A 105 0.04 -17.17 -20.90
C PRO A 105 0.54 -15.82 -20.33
N GLY A 106 1.87 -15.68 -20.23
CA GLY A 106 2.49 -14.41 -19.80
C GLY A 106 3.02 -14.41 -18.35
N PHE A 107 2.82 -15.48 -17.58
CA PHE A 107 3.44 -15.61 -16.26
C PHE A 107 4.98 -15.54 -16.35
N GLN A 108 5.61 -14.95 -15.34
CA GLN A 108 7.05 -14.71 -15.33
C GLN A 108 7.77 -15.62 -14.33
N ARG A 109 8.98 -16.03 -14.69
CA ARG A 109 9.89 -16.81 -13.83
C ARG A 109 11.02 -15.92 -13.35
N VAL A 110 11.20 -15.85 -12.03
CA VAL A 110 12.27 -15.12 -11.36
C VAL A 110 13.13 -16.13 -10.58
N ASP A 111 14.40 -16.26 -10.96
CA ASP A 111 15.33 -17.20 -10.33
C ASP A 111 15.86 -16.66 -8.99
N GLY A 112 16.27 -17.58 -8.11
CA GLY A 112 16.76 -17.27 -6.77
C GLY A 112 17.98 -16.35 -6.75
N GLY A 113 18.07 -15.49 -5.73
CA GLY A 113 19.12 -14.49 -5.59
C GLY A 113 18.86 -13.16 -6.31
N SER A 114 17.75 -13.07 -7.06
CA SER A 114 17.29 -11.84 -7.73
C SER A 114 15.96 -11.35 -7.14
N GLU A 115 15.69 -10.04 -7.22
CA GLU A 115 14.40 -9.42 -6.83
C GLU A 115 13.86 -9.81 -5.42
N GLY A 116 14.76 -10.16 -4.50
CA GLY A 116 14.38 -10.56 -3.14
C GLY A 116 13.98 -12.04 -2.97
N VAL A 117 14.02 -12.84 -4.03
CA VAL A 117 13.80 -14.30 -3.99
C VAL A 117 15.01 -14.99 -3.31
N PRO A 118 14.80 -15.82 -2.27
CA PRO A 118 15.90 -16.54 -1.63
C PRO A 118 16.62 -17.51 -2.60
N ALA A 119 17.91 -17.75 -2.36
CA ALA A 119 18.63 -18.80 -3.10
C ALA A 119 18.00 -20.18 -2.83
N GLY A 120 17.99 -21.07 -3.84
CA GLY A 120 17.33 -22.39 -3.75
C GLY A 120 15.84 -22.38 -4.10
N TRP A 121 15.29 -21.20 -4.39
CA TRP A 121 13.89 -20.98 -4.73
C TRP A 121 13.74 -20.23 -6.05
N VAL A 122 12.65 -20.52 -6.75
CA VAL A 122 12.19 -19.83 -7.94
C VAL A 122 10.80 -19.27 -7.65
N LEU A 123 10.57 -18.02 -8.03
CA LEU A 123 9.27 -17.38 -7.97
C LEU A 123 8.63 -17.40 -9.36
N PHE A 124 7.39 -17.88 -9.43
CA PHE A 124 6.50 -17.64 -10.55
C PHE A 124 5.53 -16.54 -10.16
N ARG A 125 5.51 -15.44 -10.92
CA ARG A 125 4.57 -14.34 -10.74
C ARG A 125 3.63 -14.19 -11.92
N ASP A 126 2.55 -13.45 -11.71
CA ASP A 126 1.50 -13.24 -12.71
C ASP A 126 0.84 -14.57 -13.14
N VAL A 127 0.69 -15.49 -12.18
CA VAL A 127 0.12 -16.83 -12.42
C VAL A 127 -1.39 -16.79 -12.23
N GLN A 128 -2.14 -17.17 -13.26
CA GLN A 128 -3.61 -17.24 -13.22
C GLN A 128 -4.06 -18.60 -13.74
N ILE A 129 -4.64 -19.45 -12.88
CA ILE A 129 -5.06 -20.80 -13.30
C ILE A 129 -6.42 -20.71 -14.01
N LEU A 130 -6.46 -21.08 -15.28
CA LEU A 130 -7.69 -21.06 -16.11
C LEU A 130 -8.20 -22.47 -16.44
N GLY A 131 -7.38 -23.50 -16.25
CA GLY A 131 -7.71 -24.87 -16.65
C GLY A 131 -7.45 -25.91 -15.58
N LEU A 132 -7.91 -27.13 -15.87
CA LEU A 132 -7.54 -28.33 -15.11
C LEU A 132 -6.41 -29.07 -15.83
N LEU A 133 -5.50 -29.63 -15.05
CA LEU A 133 -4.36 -30.41 -15.55
C LEU A 133 -4.84 -31.61 -16.39
N PRO A 134 -4.28 -31.81 -17.59
CA PRO A 134 -4.60 -32.99 -18.40
C PRO A 134 -4.30 -34.30 -17.65
N PRO A 135 -5.10 -35.37 -17.87
CA PRO A 135 -5.01 -36.62 -17.12
C PRO A 135 -3.65 -37.29 -17.22
N GLU A 136 -3.01 -37.19 -18.38
CA GLU A 136 -1.71 -37.79 -18.66
C GLU A 136 -0.62 -37.14 -17.81
N ILE A 137 -0.68 -35.82 -17.65
CA ILE A 137 0.28 -35.03 -16.86
C ILE A 137 -0.01 -35.22 -15.37
N ARG A 138 -1.28 -35.11 -14.97
CA ARG A 138 -1.72 -35.29 -13.58
C ARG A 138 -1.34 -36.64 -13.00
N SER A 139 -1.43 -37.72 -13.80
CA SER A 139 -1.09 -39.07 -13.36
C SER A 139 0.39 -39.27 -13.04
N ARG A 140 1.26 -38.39 -13.57
CA ARG A 140 2.72 -38.42 -13.39
C ARG A 140 3.23 -37.32 -12.46
N ALA A 141 2.40 -36.32 -12.17
CA ALA A 141 2.74 -35.20 -11.31
C ALA A 141 2.96 -35.64 -9.86
N ARG A 142 3.94 -35.04 -9.20
CA ARG A 142 4.19 -35.28 -7.78
C ARG A 142 3.04 -34.74 -6.92
N ALA A 143 2.90 -35.30 -5.71
CA ALA A 143 1.87 -34.83 -4.76
C ALA A 143 2.00 -33.35 -4.43
N ASP A 144 3.23 -32.81 -4.45
CA ASP A 144 3.56 -31.39 -4.26
C ASP A 144 2.84 -30.47 -5.28
N ILE A 145 2.50 -30.96 -6.48
CA ILE A 145 1.85 -30.19 -7.55
C ILE A 145 0.34 -30.02 -7.31
N ASN A 146 -0.27 -30.80 -6.42
CA ASN A 146 -1.70 -30.72 -6.15
C ASN A 146 -2.16 -29.35 -5.63
N VAL A 147 -1.24 -28.52 -5.17
CA VAL A 147 -1.49 -27.12 -4.78
C VAL A 147 -1.93 -26.24 -5.95
N LEU A 148 -1.65 -26.65 -7.19
CA LEU A 148 -2.03 -25.96 -8.43
C LEU A 148 -3.36 -26.47 -9.01
N LEU A 149 -4.03 -27.42 -8.33
CA LEU A 149 -5.29 -28.01 -8.79
C LEU A 149 -6.48 -27.35 -8.09
N PRO A 150 -7.30 -26.58 -8.82
CA PRO A 150 -8.51 -25.96 -8.25
C PRO A 150 -9.50 -26.98 -7.69
N SER A 151 -10.30 -26.55 -6.72
CA SER A 151 -11.39 -27.36 -6.16
C SER A 151 -12.74 -27.15 -6.83
N VAL A 152 -12.91 -26.02 -7.53
CA VAL A 152 -14.15 -25.66 -8.24
C VAL A 152 -13.99 -25.87 -9.74
N SER A 153 -15.08 -26.21 -10.41
CA SER A 153 -15.14 -26.37 -11.87
C SER A 153 -15.64 -25.11 -12.58
N SER A 154 -16.16 -24.10 -11.89
CA SER A 154 -16.57 -22.84 -12.51
C SER A 154 -16.42 -21.69 -11.53
N GLN A 155 -15.96 -20.55 -12.05
CA GLN A 155 -15.66 -19.35 -11.28
C GLN A 155 -15.83 -18.11 -12.14
N LEU A 156 -16.62 -17.17 -11.65
CA LEU A 156 -16.64 -15.78 -12.06
C LEU A 156 -15.85 -15.00 -11.00
N ALA A 157 -14.86 -14.21 -11.42
CA ALA A 157 -14.01 -13.45 -10.52
C ALA A 157 -13.73 -12.06 -11.07
N PHE A 158 -13.49 -11.11 -10.17
CA PHE A 158 -12.86 -9.84 -10.51
C PHE A 158 -11.38 -9.95 -10.23
N ALA A 159 -10.60 -9.22 -11.01
CA ALA A 159 -9.19 -9.03 -10.78
C ALA A 159 -8.79 -7.64 -11.22
N GLU A 160 -7.57 -7.22 -10.86
CA GLU A 160 -7.04 -5.91 -11.22
C GLU A 160 -7.98 -4.76 -10.79
N GLY A 161 -7.77 -3.57 -11.36
CA GLY A 161 -8.46 -2.35 -10.98
C GLY A 161 -8.11 -1.83 -9.58
N LEU A 162 -8.57 -0.61 -9.29
CA LEU A 162 -8.44 -0.03 -7.96
C LEU A 162 -9.74 -0.21 -7.18
N LYS A 163 -9.71 -1.03 -6.13
CA LYS A 163 -10.85 -1.25 -5.23
C LYS A 163 -10.96 -0.12 -4.23
N LEU A 164 -12.15 0.44 -4.11
CA LEU A 164 -12.44 1.54 -3.20
C LEU A 164 -12.80 1.03 -1.80
N PRO A 165 -12.43 1.75 -0.73
CA PRO A 165 -12.80 1.39 0.63
C PRO A 165 -14.33 1.26 0.81
N GLY A 166 -14.75 0.24 1.56
CA GLY A 166 -16.15 0.03 1.92
C GLY A 166 -16.50 -1.45 2.07
N ARG A 167 -17.75 -1.74 2.42
CA ARG A 167 -18.28 -3.12 2.45
C ARG A 167 -18.76 -3.60 1.07
N LEU A 168 -19.24 -2.66 0.26
CA LEU A 168 -19.67 -2.94 -1.11
C LEU A 168 -18.45 -3.12 -2.01
N ARG A 169 -18.60 -3.95 -3.04
CA ARG A 169 -17.56 -4.19 -4.04
C ARG A 169 -17.53 -3.02 -5.04
N LYS A 170 -16.88 -1.93 -4.62
CA LYS A 170 -16.70 -0.70 -5.40
C LYS A 170 -15.30 -0.66 -6.01
N PHE A 171 -15.20 -0.24 -7.26
CA PHE A 171 -13.95 0.00 -7.98
C PHE A 171 -13.93 1.42 -8.53
N SER A 172 -12.72 1.95 -8.77
CA SER A 172 -12.56 3.21 -9.49
C SER A 172 -13.03 3.05 -10.93
N ALA A 173 -13.76 4.02 -11.46
CA ALA A 173 -14.11 4.08 -12.87
C ALA A 173 -12.88 4.33 -13.77
N TYR A 174 -11.79 4.87 -13.22
CA TYR A 174 -10.52 5.11 -13.94
C TYR A 174 -9.57 3.93 -13.92
N ALA A 175 -9.83 2.95 -13.05
CA ALA A 175 -9.16 1.66 -13.03
C ALA A 175 -10.19 0.58 -12.67
N PRO A 176 -11.11 0.27 -13.61
CA PRO A 176 -12.15 -0.71 -13.38
C PRO A 176 -11.57 -2.13 -13.39
N PRO A 177 -12.27 -3.14 -12.83
CA PRO A 177 -11.72 -4.48 -12.69
C PRO A 177 -11.76 -5.26 -14.00
N GLU A 178 -10.79 -6.13 -14.22
CA GLU A 178 -10.90 -7.22 -15.19
C GLU A 178 -11.94 -8.24 -14.68
N ILE A 179 -12.83 -8.70 -15.56
CA ILE A 179 -13.81 -9.74 -15.23
C ILE A 179 -13.37 -11.04 -15.89
N ARG A 180 -13.17 -12.08 -15.08
CA ARG A 180 -12.72 -13.40 -15.52
C ARG A 180 -13.82 -14.42 -15.31
N ALA A 181 -14.25 -15.04 -16.40
CA ALA A 181 -15.19 -16.14 -16.39
C ALA A 181 -14.48 -17.42 -16.80
N VAL A 182 -14.51 -18.44 -15.94
CA VAL A 182 -13.94 -19.75 -16.24
C VAL A 182 -14.96 -20.83 -15.87
N SER A 183 -15.23 -21.75 -16.79
CA SER A 183 -16.01 -22.96 -16.55
C SER A 183 -15.30 -24.15 -17.16
N ALA A 184 -14.57 -24.87 -16.31
CA ALA A 184 -13.84 -26.06 -16.69
C ALA A 184 -14.81 -27.10 -17.28
N GLY A 185 -14.55 -27.53 -18.52
CA GLY A 185 -15.37 -28.50 -19.25
C GLY A 185 -16.61 -27.93 -19.95
N ALA A 186 -16.78 -26.61 -20.00
CA ALA A 186 -17.77 -25.97 -20.86
C ALA A 186 -17.34 -26.04 -22.34
N GLU A 187 -18.31 -26.26 -23.22
CA GLU A 187 -18.12 -26.13 -24.68
C GLU A 187 -18.32 -24.68 -25.12
N HIS A 188 -19.21 -23.96 -24.44
CA HIS A 188 -19.53 -22.56 -24.71
C HIS A 188 -19.79 -21.81 -23.40
N ILE A 189 -19.26 -20.60 -23.29
CA ILE A 189 -19.58 -19.67 -22.21
C ILE A 189 -20.00 -18.31 -22.77
N CYS A 190 -20.95 -17.66 -22.09
CA CYS A 190 -21.35 -16.28 -22.35
C CYS A 190 -21.18 -15.46 -21.06
N LEU A 191 -20.49 -14.32 -21.19
CA LEU A 191 -20.36 -13.33 -20.13
C LEU A 191 -21.18 -12.09 -20.54
N GLN A 192 -22.04 -11.65 -19.63
CA GLN A 192 -22.79 -10.41 -19.79
C GLN A 192 -22.49 -9.45 -18.64
N VAL A 193 -22.45 -8.15 -18.94
CA VAL A 193 -22.46 -7.07 -17.95
C VAL A 193 -23.74 -6.28 -18.14
N ALA A 194 -24.55 -6.20 -17.08
CA ALA A 194 -25.82 -5.48 -17.08
C ALA A 194 -25.82 -4.37 -16.04
N ARG A 195 -26.52 -3.27 -16.33
CA ARG A 195 -26.79 -2.21 -15.34
C ARG A 195 -27.82 -2.68 -14.31
N ARG A 196 -27.59 -2.34 -13.05
CA ARG A 196 -28.49 -2.65 -11.94
C ARG A 196 -29.38 -1.44 -11.63
N ASP A 197 -30.70 -1.62 -11.69
CA ASP A 197 -31.64 -0.62 -11.18
C ASP A 197 -31.82 -0.79 -9.65
N VAL A 198 -31.78 0.33 -8.94
CA VAL A 198 -31.87 0.39 -7.47
C VAL A 198 -33.27 0.01 -6.95
N GLU A 199 -34.30 0.04 -7.81
CA GLU A 199 -35.70 -0.19 -7.43
C GLU A 199 -36.12 -1.67 -7.38
N ASN A 200 -35.39 -2.60 -8.01
CA ASN A 200 -35.73 -4.04 -8.03
C ASN A 200 -34.86 -4.86 -7.06
N LEU A 201 -34.90 -4.53 -5.77
CA LEU A 201 -34.27 -5.34 -4.71
C LEU A 201 -35.08 -6.59 -4.33
N GLU A 202 -36.32 -6.72 -4.83
CA GLU A 202 -37.20 -7.87 -4.59
C GLU A 202 -37.33 -8.76 -5.84
N GLY A 203 -36.45 -9.76 -5.93
CA GLY A 203 -36.87 -11.14 -6.14
C GLY A 203 -37.29 -11.66 -7.51
N ASP A 204 -37.67 -10.85 -8.50
CA ASP A 204 -38.05 -11.34 -9.83
C ASP A 204 -37.17 -10.74 -10.94
N VAL A 205 -36.47 -11.62 -11.66
CA VAL A 205 -35.82 -11.26 -12.93
C VAL A 205 -36.94 -11.10 -13.94
N ASP A 206 -37.36 -9.87 -14.15
CA ASP A 206 -38.28 -9.54 -15.23
C ASP A 206 -37.64 -9.92 -16.58
N ALA A 207 -38.44 -10.45 -17.50
CA ALA A 207 -37.96 -10.93 -18.81
C ALA A 207 -37.36 -9.80 -19.67
N ASP A 208 -37.61 -8.54 -19.30
CA ASP A 208 -37.03 -7.33 -19.89
C ASP A 208 -35.62 -6.99 -19.36
N ALA A 209 -34.99 -7.85 -18.52
CA ALA A 209 -33.60 -7.69 -18.08
C ALA A 209 -32.58 -7.63 -19.25
N LEU A 210 -32.95 -8.12 -20.44
CA LEU A 210 -32.12 -8.10 -21.65
C LEU A 210 -31.92 -6.69 -22.25
N GLU A 211 -32.79 -5.71 -21.98
CA GLU A 211 -32.61 -4.32 -22.45
C GLU A 211 -31.53 -3.54 -21.68
N ARG A 212 -30.97 -4.11 -20.61
CA ARG A 212 -29.99 -3.47 -19.71
C ARG A 212 -28.56 -3.98 -19.86
N VAL A 213 -28.35 -4.94 -20.75
CA VAL A 213 -27.04 -5.48 -21.07
C VAL A 213 -26.24 -4.40 -21.79
N VAL A 214 -25.22 -3.89 -21.12
CA VAL A 214 -24.31 -2.88 -21.69
C VAL A 214 -23.17 -3.54 -22.46
N TRP A 215 -22.91 -4.82 -22.17
CA TRP A 215 -21.87 -5.60 -22.81
C TRP A 215 -22.19 -7.09 -22.76
N GLU A 216 -21.93 -7.79 -23.85
CA GLU A 216 -22.07 -9.24 -23.98
C GLU A 216 -20.97 -9.80 -24.87
N ARG A 217 -20.42 -10.95 -24.48
CA ARG A 217 -19.52 -11.72 -25.33
C ARG A 217 -19.70 -13.21 -25.10
N GLU A 218 -19.72 -13.92 -26.21
CA GLU A 218 -19.68 -15.38 -26.25
C GLU A 218 -18.28 -15.85 -26.66
N ALA A 219 -17.87 -16.98 -26.10
CA ALA A 219 -16.66 -17.67 -26.52
C ALA A 219 -16.91 -19.18 -26.60
N ASP A 220 -16.42 -19.78 -27.68
CA ASP A 220 -16.25 -21.22 -27.75
C ASP A 220 -15.10 -21.60 -26.80
N GLY A 221 -15.37 -22.53 -25.88
CA GLY A 221 -14.43 -22.95 -24.85
C GLY A 221 -14.83 -22.56 -23.43
N ALA A 222 -13.83 -22.58 -22.54
CA ALA A 222 -14.04 -22.68 -21.10
C ALA A 222 -13.55 -21.46 -20.31
N ALA A 223 -12.98 -20.44 -20.97
CA ALA A 223 -12.50 -19.23 -20.32
C ALA A 223 -12.73 -17.98 -21.19
N LEU A 224 -13.20 -16.89 -20.56
CA LEU A 224 -13.44 -15.60 -21.18
C LEU A 224 -12.98 -14.50 -20.22
N ILE A 225 -12.25 -13.52 -20.76
CA ILE A 225 -11.70 -12.40 -20.02
C ILE A 225 -12.24 -11.11 -20.63
N LEU A 226 -12.73 -10.22 -19.77
CA LEU A 226 -13.19 -8.88 -20.13
C LEU A 226 -12.32 -7.83 -19.43
N HIS A 227 -11.60 -7.04 -20.22
CA HIS A 227 -10.93 -5.83 -19.79
C HIS A 227 -11.95 -4.68 -19.77
N THR A 228 -12.58 -4.43 -18.62
CA THR A 228 -13.65 -3.41 -18.53
C THR A 228 -13.18 -1.98 -18.83
N ALA A 229 -11.87 -1.73 -18.73
CA ALA A 229 -11.26 -0.46 -19.10
C ALA A 229 -11.45 -0.14 -20.60
N ASP A 230 -11.39 -1.15 -21.46
CA ASP A 230 -11.56 -0.99 -22.92
C ASP A 230 -12.98 -0.58 -23.29
N GLU A 231 -13.96 -1.03 -22.50
CA GLU A 231 -15.37 -0.79 -22.73
C GLU A 231 -15.86 0.57 -22.20
N ARG A 232 -15.00 1.31 -21.47
CA ARG A 232 -15.28 2.66 -20.93
C ARG A 232 -16.64 2.76 -20.23
N LEU A 233 -16.97 1.77 -19.42
CA LEU A 233 -18.21 1.75 -18.65
C LEU A 233 -18.27 2.99 -17.72
N PRO A 234 -19.34 3.79 -17.78
CA PRO A 234 -19.46 4.98 -16.93
C PRO A 234 -19.67 4.59 -15.45
N VAL A 235 -19.51 5.57 -14.56
CA VAL A 235 -19.87 5.46 -13.14
C VAL A 235 -21.30 4.92 -13.02
N GLY A 236 -21.49 3.88 -12.20
CA GLY A 236 -22.77 3.20 -12.10
C GLY A 236 -22.72 1.87 -11.36
N ASP A 237 -23.88 1.22 -11.27
CA ASP A 237 -24.07 -0.06 -10.60
C ASP A 237 -24.27 -1.15 -11.64
N TYR A 238 -23.52 -2.23 -11.50
CA TYR A 238 -23.44 -3.28 -12.50
C TYR A 238 -23.50 -4.66 -11.87
N GLU A 239 -23.86 -5.65 -12.70
CA GLU A 239 -23.71 -7.05 -12.40
C GLU A 239 -23.05 -7.81 -13.54
N ALA A 240 -22.13 -8.69 -13.20
CA ALA A 240 -21.51 -9.63 -14.14
C ALA A 240 -22.25 -10.97 -14.05
N LEU A 241 -22.64 -11.52 -15.20
CA LEU A 241 -23.46 -12.72 -15.33
C LEU A 241 -22.74 -13.76 -16.20
N LEU A 242 -22.56 -14.97 -15.68
CA LEU A 242 -21.94 -16.09 -16.40
C LEU A 242 -22.98 -17.12 -16.81
N PHE A 243 -23.09 -17.40 -18.09
CA PHE A 243 -23.90 -18.48 -18.66
C PHE A 243 -23.00 -19.57 -19.25
N VAL A 244 -23.41 -20.83 -19.10
CA VAL A 244 -22.61 -22.00 -19.52
C VAL A 244 -23.49 -22.90 -20.40
N ASN A 245 -22.96 -23.30 -21.55
CA ASN A 245 -23.58 -24.22 -22.51
C ASN A 245 -25.04 -23.84 -22.87
N GLY A 246 -25.29 -22.54 -23.10
CA GLY A 246 -26.60 -22.03 -23.51
C GLY A 246 -27.70 -22.11 -22.43
N ALA A 247 -27.33 -22.22 -21.16
CA ALA A 247 -28.28 -22.15 -20.04
C ALA A 247 -29.06 -20.82 -20.06
N LYS A 248 -30.37 -20.87 -19.73
CA LYS A 248 -31.23 -19.67 -19.66
C LYS A 248 -30.98 -18.83 -18.42
N ASP A 249 -30.63 -19.49 -17.31
CA ASP A 249 -30.32 -18.82 -16.04
C ASP A 249 -28.79 -18.71 -15.86
N PRO A 250 -28.30 -17.59 -15.30
CA PRO A 250 -26.88 -17.42 -15.06
C PRO A 250 -26.39 -18.40 -14.00
N THR A 251 -25.30 -19.11 -14.31
CA THR A 251 -24.62 -20.04 -13.41
C THR A 251 -24.00 -19.30 -12.22
N GLN A 252 -23.49 -18.09 -12.43
CA GLN A 252 -22.98 -17.20 -11.38
C GLN A 252 -23.36 -15.75 -11.69
N ARG A 253 -23.58 -14.97 -10.62
CA ARG A 253 -23.90 -13.54 -10.67
C ARG A 253 -23.03 -12.82 -9.66
N LEU A 254 -22.34 -11.76 -10.07
CA LEU A 254 -21.52 -10.95 -9.17
C LEU A 254 -21.79 -9.45 -9.34
N PRO A 255 -22.34 -8.76 -8.32
CA PRO A 255 -22.52 -7.32 -8.37
C PRO A 255 -21.17 -6.60 -8.15
N PHE A 256 -21.03 -5.45 -8.81
CA PHE A 256 -19.94 -4.50 -8.61
C PHE A 256 -20.40 -3.07 -8.93
N LEU A 257 -19.66 -2.10 -8.42
CA LEU A 257 -19.98 -0.68 -8.57
C LEU A 257 -18.74 0.04 -9.12
N LEU A 258 -18.93 0.88 -10.13
CA LEU A 258 -17.90 1.81 -10.61
C LEU A 258 -18.17 3.19 -10.04
N ARG A 259 -17.14 3.84 -9.51
CA ARG A 259 -17.22 5.15 -8.85
C ARG A 259 -15.99 6.00 -9.18
N SER A 260 -16.16 7.30 -9.21
CA SER A 260 -15.10 8.32 -9.27
C SER A 260 -15.26 9.30 -8.09
N ALA A 261 -14.36 10.28 -8.01
CA ALA A 261 -14.52 11.42 -7.12
C ALA A 261 -15.87 12.15 -7.31
N ASP A 262 -16.48 12.16 -8.50
CA ASP A 262 -17.81 12.77 -8.73
C ASP A 262 -18.94 12.06 -7.99
N SER A 263 -18.69 10.83 -7.52
CA SER A 263 -19.69 9.96 -6.90
C SER A 263 -19.33 9.62 -5.46
N VAL A 264 -19.19 10.65 -4.62
CA VAL A 264 -18.71 10.54 -3.24
C VAL A 264 -19.41 9.47 -2.40
N ASP A 265 -18.67 8.80 -1.52
CA ASP A 265 -19.25 7.94 -0.48
C ASP A 265 -19.85 8.80 0.64
N LEU A 266 -21.12 9.16 0.48
CA LEU A 266 -21.84 10.01 1.43
C LEU A 266 -21.73 9.52 2.87
N ALA A 267 -21.71 8.20 3.10
CA ALA A 267 -21.62 7.64 4.45
C ALA A 267 -20.25 7.87 5.08
N MET A 268 -19.18 7.79 4.30
CA MET A 268 -17.83 8.13 4.77
C MET A 268 -17.67 9.64 4.97
N TRP A 269 -18.11 10.46 4.01
CA TRP A 269 -18.07 11.91 4.10
C TRP A 269 -18.81 12.44 5.34
N SER A 270 -20.02 11.92 5.60
CA SER A 270 -20.84 12.36 6.74
C SER A 270 -20.24 11.98 8.11
N ARG A 271 -19.29 11.06 8.14
CA ARG A 271 -18.59 10.59 9.36
C ARG A 271 -17.18 11.13 9.48
N SER A 272 -16.67 11.79 8.45
CA SER A 272 -15.32 12.33 8.44
C SER A 272 -15.35 13.73 9.06
N PRO A 273 -14.74 13.92 10.23
CA PRO A 273 -14.64 15.24 10.82
C PRO A 273 -13.70 16.12 9.99
N ARG A 274 -13.96 17.42 9.99
CA ARG A 274 -13.06 18.39 9.37
C ARG A 274 -11.73 18.42 10.13
N LEU A 275 -10.61 18.34 9.43
CA LEU A 275 -9.26 18.34 9.96
C LEU A 275 -8.51 19.58 9.50
N ALA A 276 -7.95 20.33 10.45
CA ALA A 276 -7.14 21.51 10.15
C ALA A 276 -6.00 21.66 11.15
N HIS A 277 -4.97 22.42 10.80
CA HIS A 277 -3.92 22.80 11.73
C HIS A 277 -4.34 24.10 12.43
N GLN A 278 -4.53 24.07 13.75
CA GLN A 278 -4.94 25.21 14.57
C GLN A 278 -3.86 25.55 15.63
N PRO A 279 -2.82 26.34 15.26
CA PRO A 279 -1.71 26.71 16.14
C PRO A 279 -2.11 27.35 17.47
N THR A 280 -3.22 28.07 17.54
CA THR A 280 -3.68 28.72 18.78
C THR A 280 -4.26 27.72 19.78
N VAL A 281 -4.87 26.63 19.31
CA VAL A 281 -5.49 25.60 20.16
C VAL A 281 -4.47 24.53 20.53
N HIS A 282 -3.77 23.99 19.52
CA HIS A 282 -2.86 22.86 19.69
C HIS A 282 -1.38 23.25 19.76
N GLN A 283 -1.08 24.55 19.80
CA GLN A 283 0.28 25.08 19.99
C GLN A 283 1.27 24.45 18.99
N GLY A 284 2.43 24.01 19.49
CA GLY A 284 3.47 23.38 18.68
C GLY A 284 3.05 22.11 17.97
N TRP A 285 2.11 21.33 18.54
CA TRP A 285 1.64 20.07 17.95
C TRP A 285 1.02 20.29 16.57
N SER A 286 0.38 21.45 16.37
CA SER A 286 -0.21 21.86 15.11
C SER A 286 0.80 21.94 13.96
N ALA A 287 2.10 22.06 14.22
CA ALA A 287 3.12 22.02 13.18
C ALA A 287 3.23 20.65 12.49
N LEU A 288 2.86 19.57 13.18
CA LEU A 288 3.01 18.19 12.72
C LEU A 288 1.67 17.50 12.45
N SER A 289 0.63 17.73 13.25
CA SER A 289 -0.66 17.04 13.15
C SER A 289 -1.77 18.05 12.84
N ALA A 290 -2.69 17.67 11.95
CA ALA A 290 -4.00 18.33 11.87
C ALA A 290 -4.91 17.74 12.96
N GLU A 291 -5.81 18.53 13.50
CA GLU A 291 -6.77 18.11 14.52
C GLU A 291 -8.20 18.44 14.09
N HIS A 292 -9.20 17.95 14.84
CA HIS A 292 -10.60 18.23 14.55
C HIS A 292 -10.85 19.74 14.60
N TYR A 293 -11.40 20.28 13.51
CA TYR A 293 -11.60 21.71 13.33
C TYR A 293 -12.51 22.31 14.41
N GLU A 294 -11.99 23.31 15.11
CA GLU A 294 -12.73 24.13 16.08
C GLU A 294 -12.92 25.56 15.56
N GLU A 295 -14.17 25.98 15.37
CA GLU A 295 -14.56 27.24 14.70
C GLU A 295 -14.06 28.52 15.40
N VAL A 296 -13.55 28.43 16.63
CA VAL A 296 -13.17 29.57 17.47
C VAL A 296 -11.67 29.91 17.38
N SER A 297 -10.89 29.20 16.56
CA SER A 297 -9.44 29.41 16.48
C SER A 297 -9.03 30.25 15.27
N SER A 298 -8.03 31.12 15.46
CA SER A 298 -7.26 31.73 14.38
C SER A 298 -5.82 31.96 14.86
N PRO A 299 -4.78 31.76 14.03
CA PRO A 299 -4.85 31.32 12.64
C PRO A 299 -5.22 29.84 12.48
N VAL A 300 -5.73 29.48 11.30
CA VAL A 300 -6.03 28.11 10.87
C VAL A 300 -5.34 27.86 9.55
N ILE A 301 -4.76 26.68 9.38
CA ILE A 301 -4.23 26.21 8.10
C ILE A 301 -5.01 24.98 7.67
N ASP A 302 -5.75 25.12 6.57
CA ASP A 302 -6.63 24.11 5.98
C ASP A 302 -6.16 23.84 4.54
N GLY A 303 -5.53 22.69 4.33
CA GLY A 303 -4.79 22.41 3.10
C GLY A 303 -3.72 23.47 2.83
N ALA A 304 -3.86 24.18 1.71
CA ALA A 304 -2.96 25.25 1.27
C ALA A 304 -3.41 26.63 1.74
N VAL A 305 -4.65 26.75 2.25
CA VAL A 305 -5.22 28.01 2.72
C VAL A 305 -4.79 28.22 4.17
N ALA A 306 -4.30 29.41 4.48
CA ALA A 306 -4.04 29.83 5.85
C ALA A 306 -4.79 31.14 6.12
N THR A 307 -5.51 31.21 7.23
CA THR A 307 -6.14 32.46 7.67
C THR A 307 -5.09 33.47 8.14
N GLU A 308 -5.47 34.73 8.24
CA GLU A 308 -4.54 35.81 8.56
C GLU A 308 -3.75 35.53 9.86
N ALA A 309 -2.42 35.63 9.73
CA ALA A 309 -1.48 35.50 10.83
C ALA A 309 -0.54 36.71 10.87
N PRO A 310 -0.03 37.08 12.07
CA PRO A 310 0.92 38.18 12.20
C PRO A 310 2.17 37.96 11.31
N PRO A 311 2.79 39.05 10.82
CA PRO A 311 4.03 38.92 10.05
C PRO A 311 5.14 38.28 10.89
N LEU A 312 5.88 37.36 10.27
CA LEU A 312 7.02 36.71 10.89
C LEU A 312 8.24 37.63 10.86
N SER A 313 8.83 37.89 12.02
CA SER A 313 10.12 38.60 12.11
C SER A 313 11.26 37.66 11.76
N ILE A 314 11.96 37.91 10.65
CA ILE A 314 13.10 37.11 10.21
C ILE A 314 14.29 37.39 11.13
N THR A 315 14.69 36.40 11.93
CA THR A 315 15.85 36.50 12.84
C THR A 315 17.07 35.74 12.31
N THR A 316 16.87 34.82 11.36
CA THR A 316 17.90 33.91 10.89
C THR A 316 17.90 33.83 9.36
N GLN A 317 19.08 34.00 8.77
CA GLN A 317 19.27 33.78 7.33
C GLN A 317 19.56 32.30 7.03
N ALA A 318 19.00 31.79 5.95
CA ALA A 318 19.28 30.44 5.47
C ALA A 318 20.77 30.28 5.12
N PRO A 319 21.46 29.24 5.63
CA PRO A 319 22.84 28.96 5.27
C PRO A 319 23.01 28.82 3.75
N ARG A 320 23.99 29.50 3.16
CA ARG A 320 24.21 29.49 1.69
C ARG A 320 24.94 28.27 1.15
N SER A 321 25.39 27.38 2.03
CA SER A 321 26.16 26.19 1.66
C SER A 321 25.82 25.01 2.54
N VAL A 322 25.78 23.82 1.94
CA VAL A 322 25.64 22.53 2.64
C VAL A 322 26.77 22.37 3.66
N TRP A 323 26.43 22.14 4.92
CA TRP A 323 27.39 22.12 6.02
C TRP A 323 27.59 20.76 6.69
N TRP A 324 26.74 19.77 6.38
CA TRP A 324 26.82 18.39 6.89
C TRP A 324 27.71 17.49 6.01
N THR A 325 28.93 17.95 5.71
CA THR A 325 29.84 17.32 4.74
C THR A 325 30.87 16.39 5.36
N GLN A 326 30.85 16.17 6.68
CA GLN A 326 31.83 15.32 7.36
C GLN A 326 31.69 13.86 6.92
N ARG A 327 32.83 13.15 6.82
CA ARG A 327 32.83 11.73 6.50
C ARG A 327 32.08 10.95 7.58
N ARG A 328 31.29 9.95 7.16
CA ARG A 328 30.68 9.01 8.10
C ARG A 328 31.78 8.28 8.87
N PRO A 329 31.67 8.17 10.21
CA PRO A 329 32.51 7.26 10.97
C PRO A 329 32.22 5.82 10.50
N THR A 330 33.28 5.04 10.26
CA THR A 330 33.22 3.66 9.77
C THR A 330 33.31 2.67 10.93
N GLU A 331 32.21 2.43 11.63
CA GLU A 331 32.02 1.21 12.40
C GLU A 331 30.54 0.79 12.30
N TYR A 332 30.30 -0.41 11.78
CA TYR A 332 28.99 -1.02 11.72
C TYR A 332 29.07 -2.37 12.45
N GLY A 333 28.44 -2.47 13.62
CA GLY A 333 28.14 -3.78 14.21
C GLY A 333 27.10 -4.52 13.36
N GLU A 334 27.33 -5.81 13.11
CA GLU A 334 26.36 -6.69 12.46
C GLU A 334 25.10 -6.87 13.32
N VAL A 335 23.95 -6.96 12.67
CA VAL A 335 22.66 -7.20 13.33
C VAL A 335 22.40 -8.71 13.33
N ALA A 336 22.08 -9.29 14.49
CA ALA A 336 21.64 -10.68 14.56
C ALA A 336 20.21 -10.82 13.97
N THR A 337 20.06 -11.62 12.91
CA THR A 337 18.78 -12.04 12.33
C THR A 337 18.23 -13.27 13.04
N ALA A 338 16.93 -13.31 13.33
CA ALA A 338 16.25 -14.51 13.82
C ALA A 338 16.03 -15.50 12.66
N VAL A 339 16.24 -16.79 12.94
CA VAL A 339 16.17 -17.89 11.95
C VAL A 339 15.15 -18.91 12.44
N LEU A 340 14.14 -19.23 11.61
CA LEU A 340 13.16 -20.26 11.93
C LEU A 340 13.78 -21.66 11.96
N THR A 341 13.15 -22.58 12.68
CA THR A 341 13.68 -23.94 12.86
C THR A 341 13.67 -24.73 11.57
N THR A 342 14.84 -25.21 11.14
CA THR A 342 14.96 -26.06 9.94
C THR A 342 14.43 -27.48 10.19
N PRO A 343 13.60 -28.04 9.30
CA PRO A 343 13.12 -29.41 9.41
C PRO A 343 14.26 -30.43 9.19
N ASP A 344 14.06 -31.67 9.63
CA ASP A 344 15.00 -32.77 9.38
C ASP A 344 15.24 -32.96 7.86
N PRO A 345 16.50 -32.91 7.38
CA PRO A 345 16.85 -33.09 5.96
C PRO A 345 16.34 -34.39 5.32
N THR A 346 16.11 -35.42 6.12
CA THR A 346 15.60 -36.73 5.65
C THR A 346 14.07 -36.81 5.62
N SER A 347 13.39 -35.81 6.17
CA SER A 347 11.93 -35.79 6.23
C SER A 347 11.28 -35.59 4.85
N CYS A 348 10.02 -36.00 4.74
CA CYS A 348 9.21 -35.72 3.55
C CYS A 348 9.01 -34.21 3.27
N LEU A 349 9.21 -33.32 4.25
CA LEU A 349 9.13 -31.87 4.06
C LEU A 349 10.23 -31.35 3.13
N VAL A 350 11.40 -32.00 3.15
CA VAL A 350 12.54 -31.67 2.28
C VAL A 350 12.55 -32.53 1.02
N THR A 351 12.29 -33.83 1.15
CA THR A 351 12.45 -34.80 0.05
C THR A 351 11.20 -34.95 -0.83
N GLY A 352 10.00 -34.74 -0.29
CA GLY A 352 8.71 -35.08 -0.90
C GLY A 352 8.35 -36.57 -0.84
N ALA A 353 9.18 -37.41 -0.21
CA ALA A 353 8.94 -38.85 -0.10
C ALA A 353 8.11 -39.17 1.15
N HIS A 354 6.81 -39.39 0.98
CA HIS A 354 5.90 -39.63 2.10
C HIS A 354 5.91 -41.09 2.59
N PHE A 355 6.16 -41.27 3.89
CA PHE A 355 5.99 -42.56 4.58
C PHE A 355 4.60 -42.62 5.24
N TYR A 356 3.65 -43.31 4.61
CA TYR A 356 2.27 -43.43 5.11
C TYR A 356 2.11 -44.57 6.12
N GLN A 357 1.61 -44.24 7.29
CA GLN A 357 1.12 -45.21 8.25
C GLN A 357 -0.33 -45.56 7.91
N LEU A 358 -0.56 -46.81 7.52
CA LEU A 358 -1.87 -47.32 7.11
C LEU A 358 -2.47 -48.16 8.25
N PRO A 359 -3.69 -47.87 8.71
CA PRO A 359 -4.39 -48.74 9.65
C PRO A 359 -4.87 -50.03 8.96
N TYR A 360 -5.22 -51.06 9.74
CA TYR A 360 -5.85 -52.27 9.20
C TYR A 360 -7.16 -51.92 8.49
N ALA A 361 -7.23 -52.23 7.19
CA ALA A 361 -8.33 -51.79 6.35
C ALA A 361 -9.58 -52.69 6.49
N ARG A 362 -10.71 -52.10 6.91
CA ARG A 362 -12.01 -52.80 7.07
C ARG A 362 -13.04 -52.47 5.99
N THR A 363 -12.76 -51.51 5.13
CA THR A 363 -13.65 -51.05 4.05
C THR A 363 -12.90 -51.05 2.71
N ALA A 364 -13.59 -50.69 1.63
CA ALA A 364 -13.00 -50.59 0.29
C ALA A 364 -11.89 -49.52 0.17
N PHE A 365 -11.78 -48.61 1.14
CA PHE A 365 -10.77 -47.55 1.17
C PHE A 365 -10.21 -47.38 2.57
N VAL A 366 -8.90 -47.16 2.68
CA VAL A 366 -8.21 -46.87 3.93
C VAL A 366 -7.54 -45.50 3.87
N SER A 367 -7.66 -44.70 4.92
CA SER A 367 -6.92 -43.44 5.03
C SER A 367 -5.59 -43.71 5.73
N GLY A 368 -4.48 -43.40 5.05
CA GLY A 368 -3.14 -43.37 5.63
C GLY A 368 -2.73 -41.95 6.00
N VAL A 369 -1.96 -41.81 7.06
CA VAL A 369 -1.38 -40.53 7.50
C VAL A 369 0.13 -40.60 7.37
N CYS A 370 0.74 -39.62 6.71
CA CYS A 370 2.19 -39.55 6.62
C CYS A 370 2.79 -39.26 8.00
N ARG A 371 3.77 -40.07 8.43
CA ARG A 371 4.39 -39.97 9.75
C ARG A 371 5.00 -38.59 10.02
N ASP A 372 5.65 -38.00 9.02
CA ASP A 372 6.49 -36.82 9.26
C ASP A 372 5.77 -35.50 8.92
N CYS A 373 4.92 -35.45 7.88
CA CYS A 373 4.15 -34.23 7.54
C CYS A 373 2.66 -34.27 7.89
N GLY A 374 2.10 -35.41 8.29
CA GLY A 374 0.68 -35.55 8.61
C GLY A 374 -0.26 -35.61 7.40
N LEU A 375 0.26 -35.62 6.15
CA LEU A 375 -0.55 -35.70 4.94
C LEU A 375 -1.48 -36.93 4.99
N VAL A 376 -2.78 -36.72 4.85
CA VAL A 376 -3.78 -37.78 4.83
C VAL A 376 -4.08 -38.16 3.38
N THR A 377 -4.00 -39.45 3.05
CA THR A 377 -4.30 -39.95 1.70
C THR A 377 -5.16 -41.19 1.78
N ARG A 378 -6.17 -41.28 0.90
CA ARG A 378 -7.04 -42.45 0.78
C ARG A 378 -6.50 -43.43 -0.24
N PHE A 379 -6.28 -44.67 0.20
CA PHE A 379 -5.80 -45.79 -0.60
C PHE A 379 -6.94 -46.79 -0.83
N PRO A 380 -7.12 -47.30 -2.06
CA PRO A 380 -8.06 -48.39 -2.31
C PRO A 380 -7.54 -49.69 -1.66
N ASN A 381 -8.41 -50.43 -1.00
CA ASN A 381 -8.08 -51.67 -0.31
C ASN A 381 -8.27 -52.92 -1.18
N ASN A 382 -8.86 -52.78 -2.37
CA ASN A 382 -8.98 -53.88 -3.34
C ASN A 382 -8.93 -53.38 -4.79
N HIS A 383 -8.61 -54.30 -5.70
CA HIS A 383 -8.45 -54.03 -7.14
C HIS A 383 -9.71 -53.42 -7.79
N TRP A 384 -10.91 -53.84 -7.36
CA TRP A 384 -12.18 -53.36 -7.90
C TRP A 384 -12.48 -51.91 -7.49
N ALA A 385 -12.18 -51.54 -6.23
CA ALA A 385 -12.26 -50.17 -5.75
C ALA A 385 -11.23 -49.26 -6.44
N ALA A 386 -10.04 -49.79 -6.73
CA ALA A 386 -9.03 -49.09 -7.52
C ALA A 386 -9.50 -48.84 -8.98
N GLN A 387 -10.08 -49.86 -9.63
CA GLN A 387 -10.63 -49.71 -10.99
C GLN A 387 -11.85 -48.80 -11.05
N SER A 388 -12.77 -48.87 -10.09
CA SER A 388 -13.93 -47.99 -10.01
C SER A 388 -13.52 -46.53 -9.84
N ARG A 389 -12.56 -46.27 -8.93
CA ARG A 389 -11.98 -44.93 -8.75
C ARG A 389 -11.27 -44.45 -10.02
N LYS A 390 -10.54 -45.33 -10.71
CA LYS A 390 -9.89 -45.00 -11.99
C LYS A 390 -10.94 -44.62 -13.06
N ARG A 391 -11.99 -45.42 -13.25
CA ARG A 391 -13.06 -45.13 -14.23
C ARG A 391 -13.86 -43.86 -13.91
N ALA A 392 -14.20 -43.63 -12.64
CA ALA A 392 -14.87 -42.42 -12.22
C ALA A 392 -13.99 -41.18 -12.46
N ARG A 393 -12.67 -41.32 -12.24
CA ARG A 393 -11.69 -40.28 -12.53
C ARG A 393 -11.57 -40.03 -14.04
N ASP A 394 -11.33 -41.08 -14.83
CA ASP A 394 -11.20 -41.03 -16.29
C ASP A 394 -12.45 -40.40 -16.96
N LYS A 395 -13.66 -40.64 -16.41
CA LYS A 395 -14.91 -40.04 -16.90
C LYS A 395 -15.03 -38.55 -16.60
N VAL A 396 -14.58 -38.10 -15.42
CA VAL A 396 -14.48 -36.67 -15.09
C VAL A 396 -13.33 -36.03 -15.88
N GLU A 397 -12.30 -36.77 -16.23
CA GLU A 397 -11.08 -36.30 -16.89
C GLU A 397 -11.22 -36.15 -18.43
N ALA A 398 -12.11 -36.91 -19.08
CA ALA A 398 -12.30 -36.88 -20.54
C ALA A 398 -13.04 -35.64 -21.07
N GLY A 399 -13.69 -34.85 -20.21
CA GLY A 399 -14.49 -33.68 -20.60
C GLY A 399 -13.81 -32.32 -20.40
N TYR A 400 -12.54 -32.28 -20.00
CA TYR A 400 -11.91 -31.06 -19.48
C TYR A 400 -10.60 -30.76 -20.19
N ARG A 401 -10.68 -30.01 -21.29
CA ARG A 401 -9.53 -29.29 -21.86
C ARG A 401 -9.94 -27.83 -22.04
N VAL A 402 -9.28 -26.96 -21.31
CA VAL A 402 -9.28 -25.52 -21.59
C VAL A 402 -8.01 -25.27 -22.37
N ASP A 403 -8.09 -24.82 -23.62
CA ASP A 403 -6.89 -24.35 -24.31
C ASP A 403 -6.57 -22.95 -23.81
N VAL A 404 -5.58 -22.84 -22.93
CA VAL A 404 -5.16 -21.57 -22.36
C VAL A 404 -4.37 -20.71 -23.34
N HIS A 405 -3.90 -21.26 -24.46
CA HIS A 405 -3.04 -20.54 -25.41
C HIS A 405 -3.80 -19.56 -26.29
N GLU A 406 -5.12 -19.73 -26.41
CA GLU A 406 -6.00 -18.82 -27.15
C GLU A 406 -6.48 -17.64 -26.31
N VAL A 407 -6.18 -17.64 -25.00
CA VAL A 407 -6.48 -16.54 -24.09
C VAL A 407 -5.38 -15.49 -24.20
N GLU A 408 -5.77 -14.22 -24.24
CA GLU A 408 -4.82 -13.10 -24.27
C GLU A 408 -3.83 -13.19 -23.10
N PRO A 409 -2.53 -12.88 -23.29
CA PRO A 409 -1.56 -12.92 -22.20
C PRO A 409 -1.90 -11.95 -21.05
N VAL A 410 -1.35 -12.21 -19.87
CA VAL A 410 -1.45 -11.26 -18.74
C VAL A 410 -0.77 -9.93 -19.10
N GLN A 411 -1.48 -8.82 -18.94
CA GLN A 411 -0.93 -7.47 -19.02
C GLN A 411 -0.94 -6.86 -17.62
N ALA A 412 0.22 -6.54 -17.06
CA ALA A 412 0.28 -5.86 -15.76
C ALA A 412 0.09 -4.35 -15.96
N GLU A 413 -1.12 -3.85 -15.78
CA GLU A 413 -1.35 -2.41 -15.68
C GLU A 413 -0.94 -1.87 -14.30
N LEU A 414 -0.14 -0.80 -14.31
CA LEU A 414 0.29 -0.13 -13.09
C LEU A 414 -0.73 0.96 -12.73
N LEU A 415 -1.30 0.86 -11.54
CA LEU A 415 -2.13 1.92 -10.98
C LEU A 415 -1.29 3.18 -10.77
N THR A 416 -1.86 4.34 -11.06
CA THR A 416 -1.19 5.64 -10.93
C THR A 416 -1.57 6.34 -9.63
N TRP A 417 -0.76 7.33 -9.24
CA TRP A 417 -1.04 8.18 -8.09
C TRP A 417 -2.32 8.99 -8.26
N ASP A 418 -2.63 9.44 -9.47
CA ASP A 418 -3.84 10.22 -9.77
C ASP A 418 -5.11 9.40 -9.55
N VAL A 419 -5.11 8.12 -9.93
CA VAL A 419 -6.22 7.20 -9.66
C VAL A 419 -6.36 6.93 -8.16
N GLY A 420 -5.23 6.86 -7.44
CA GLY A 420 -5.21 6.83 -5.97
C GLY A 420 -5.82 8.07 -5.33
N LEU A 421 -5.48 9.26 -5.82
CA LEU A 421 -6.04 10.52 -5.32
C LEU A 421 -7.55 10.62 -5.62
N ASP A 422 -8.00 10.21 -6.81
CA ASP A 422 -9.43 10.11 -7.14
C ASP A 422 -10.20 9.20 -6.17
N ALA A 423 -9.62 8.04 -5.83
CA ALA A 423 -10.20 7.14 -4.84
C ALA A 423 -10.28 7.76 -3.42
N LEU A 424 -9.28 8.56 -3.03
CA LEU A 424 -9.32 9.29 -1.76
C LEU A 424 -10.38 10.39 -1.79
N MET A 425 -10.54 11.11 -2.90
CA MET A 425 -11.61 12.11 -3.08
C MET A 425 -13.00 11.47 -2.99
N HIS A 426 -13.21 10.30 -3.61
CA HIS A 426 -14.43 9.53 -3.43
C HIS A 426 -14.71 9.20 -1.95
N ALA A 427 -13.68 8.79 -1.21
CA ALA A 427 -13.80 8.43 0.21
C ALA A 427 -13.98 9.63 1.14
N GLY A 428 -13.42 10.79 0.81
CA GLY A 428 -13.48 12.04 1.57
C GLY A 428 -12.57 12.08 2.80
N GLY A 429 -12.58 11.02 3.61
CA GLY A 429 -11.74 10.93 4.80
C GLY A 429 -12.03 9.69 5.65
N GLY A 430 -11.45 9.66 6.84
CA GLY A 430 -11.71 8.64 7.85
C GLY A 430 -10.44 8.03 8.42
N ALA A 431 -10.51 6.78 8.89
CA ALA A 431 -9.36 6.11 9.48
C ALA A 431 -8.23 5.89 8.44
N THR A 432 -6.98 5.98 8.90
CA THR A 432 -5.77 5.74 8.08
C THR A 432 -5.81 4.42 7.32
N SER A 433 -6.44 3.38 7.86
CA SER A 433 -6.59 2.08 7.19
C SER A 433 -7.31 2.12 5.83
N ALA A 434 -8.13 3.15 5.56
CA ALA A 434 -8.72 3.36 4.23
C ALA A 434 -7.70 3.86 3.22
N LEU A 435 -6.88 4.85 3.63
CA LEU A 435 -5.78 5.38 2.82
C LEU A 435 -4.72 4.30 2.58
N GLU A 436 -4.31 3.57 3.62
CA GLU A 436 -3.35 2.47 3.51
C GLU A 436 -3.78 1.44 2.47
N ARG A 437 -5.06 1.05 2.45
CA ARG A 437 -5.60 0.09 1.47
C ARG A 437 -5.55 0.60 0.04
N ILE A 438 -5.75 1.90 -0.18
CA ILE A 438 -5.62 2.49 -1.53
C ILE A 438 -4.14 2.50 -1.94
N ALA A 439 -3.25 2.98 -1.06
CA ALA A 439 -1.82 3.07 -1.33
C ALA A 439 -1.18 1.69 -1.59
N LEU A 440 -1.53 0.67 -0.79
CA LEU A 440 -1.00 -0.70 -0.94
C LEU A 440 -1.43 -1.37 -2.26
N GLN A 441 -2.55 -0.96 -2.86
CA GLN A 441 -2.97 -1.45 -4.16
C GLN A 441 -2.11 -0.87 -5.29
N ILE A 442 -1.65 0.38 -5.14
CA ILE A 442 -0.75 1.04 -6.11
C ILE A 442 0.65 0.44 -6.03
N GLU A 443 1.20 0.36 -4.82
CA GLU A 443 2.48 -0.29 -4.56
C GLU A 443 2.41 -1.01 -3.21
N GLY A 444 2.65 -2.32 -3.20
CA GLY A 444 2.48 -3.19 -2.03
C GLY A 444 3.48 -3.00 -0.89
N SER A 445 4.12 -1.84 -0.75
CA SER A 445 5.13 -1.56 0.27
C SER A 445 4.64 -0.54 1.30
N LEU A 446 4.92 -0.78 2.59
CA LEU A 446 4.61 0.20 3.66
C LEU A 446 5.45 1.48 3.54
N LEU A 447 6.62 1.39 2.90
CA LEU A 447 7.44 2.56 2.58
C LEU A 447 6.72 3.46 1.57
N PHE A 448 6.02 2.85 0.60
CA PHE A 448 5.19 3.59 -0.33
C PHE A 448 4.02 4.27 0.37
N VAL A 449 3.29 3.57 1.24
CA VAL A 449 2.20 4.16 2.04
C VAL A 449 2.66 5.44 2.74
N ASP A 450 3.79 5.38 3.44
CA ASP A 450 4.39 6.52 4.13
C ASP A 450 4.81 7.65 3.16
N THR A 451 5.37 7.29 2.00
CA THR A 451 5.75 8.26 0.96
C THR A 451 4.54 8.92 0.29
N PHE A 452 3.51 8.15 0.00
CA PHE A 452 2.25 8.57 -0.60
C PHE A 452 1.52 9.55 0.32
N THR A 453 1.29 9.16 1.58
CA THR A 453 0.66 10.03 2.59
C THR A 453 1.41 11.35 2.76
N ARG A 454 2.74 11.31 2.99
CA ARG A 454 3.54 12.53 3.18
C ARG A 454 3.53 13.44 1.97
N THR A 455 3.54 12.86 0.76
CA THR A 455 3.54 13.65 -0.46
C THR A 455 2.21 14.38 -0.64
N LEU A 456 1.08 13.70 -0.42
CA LEU A 456 -0.24 14.32 -0.47
C LEU A 456 -0.43 15.39 0.61
N GLU A 457 0.10 15.16 1.82
CA GLU A 457 0.08 16.14 2.91
C GLU A 457 0.96 17.36 2.62
N ALA A 458 2.15 17.17 2.06
CA ALA A 458 3.07 18.24 1.68
C ALA A 458 2.54 19.07 0.50
N LEU A 459 1.80 18.45 -0.42
CA LEU A 459 1.12 19.14 -1.52
C LEU A 459 -0.27 19.67 -1.15
N ALA A 460 -0.65 19.58 0.13
CA ALA A 460 -1.92 20.09 0.64
C ALA A 460 -3.18 19.44 0.02
N HIS A 461 -3.09 18.21 -0.46
CA HIS A 461 -4.27 17.43 -0.88
C HIS A 461 -5.04 16.84 0.29
N ILE A 462 -4.34 16.44 1.36
CA ILE A 462 -4.95 15.84 2.55
C ILE A 462 -4.43 16.49 3.83
N ALA A 463 -5.27 16.45 4.86
CA ALA A 463 -4.89 16.68 6.25
C ALA A 463 -4.78 15.34 6.98
N VAL A 464 -3.83 15.22 7.90
CA VAL A 464 -3.57 13.96 8.63
C VAL A 464 -3.49 14.25 10.13
N ARG A 465 -4.32 13.54 10.90
CA ARG A 465 -4.29 13.53 12.36
C ARG A 465 -3.45 12.36 12.85
N ARG A 466 -2.59 12.62 13.82
CA ARG A 466 -1.65 11.65 14.39
C ARG A 466 -2.00 11.37 15.85
N ASP A 467 -1.72 10.15 16.29
CA ASP A 467 -1.83 9.79 17.70
C ASP A 467 -0.76 10.53 18.51
N GLU A 468 -1.18 11.23 19.56
CA GLU A 468 -0.28 12.06 20.38
C GLU A 468 0.80 11.23 21.09
N ARG A 469 0.60 9.93 21.34
CA ARG A 469 1.58 9.08 22.04
C ARG A 469 2.61 8.46 21.10
N THR A 470 2.20 8.10 19.89
CA THR A 470 2.99 7.29 18.96
C THR A 470 3.43 8.05 17.71
N LEU A 471 2.79 9.18 17.40
CA LEU A 471 2.93 9.98 16.17
C LEU A 471 2.47 9.24 14.90
N GLU A 472 1.89 8.04 15.04
CA GLU A 472 1.34 7.29 13.91
C GLU A 472 0.07 7.99 13.38
N PRO A 473 -0.12 8.06 12.05
CA PRO A 473 -1.37 8.57 11.48
C PRO A 473 -2.58 7.74 11.90
N VAL A 474 -3.62 8.37 12.42
CA VAL A 474 -4.86 7.70 12.86
C VAL A 474 -6.06 8.02 11.98
N GLU A 475 -6.15 9.26 11.50
CA GLU A 475 -7.23 9.76 10.67
C GLU A 475 -6.68 10.69 9.59
N TRP A 476 -7.41 10.81 8.50
CA TRP A 476 -7.09 11.71 7.40
C TRP A 476 -8.38 12.26 6.78
N GLU A 477 -8.26 13.35 6.06
CA GLU A 477 -9.35 13.98 5.32
C GLU A 477 -8.80 14.65 4.06
N ILE A 478 -9.59 14.67 2.98
CA ILE A 478 -9.31 15.48 1.79
C ILE A 478 -9.46 16.98 2.13
N ALA A 479 -8.47 17.76 1.71
CA ALA A 479 -8.50 19.21 1.84
C ALA A 479 -9.55 19.81 0.86
N PRO A 480 -10.05 21.03 1.11
CA PRO A 480 -11.04 21.65 0.25
C PRO A 480 -10.38 22.06 -1.07
N PRO A 481 -11.15 22.25 -2.16
CA PRO A 481 -10.58 22.76 -3.40
C PRO A 481 -9.98 24.15 -3.18
N ALA A 482 -8.72 24.32 -3.57
CA ALA A 482 -8.05 25.62 -3.51
C ALA A 482 -7.09 25.84 -4.68
N PHE A 483 -6.92 27.12 -5.02
CA PHE A 483 -5.88 27.63 -5.90
C PHE A 483 -4.72 28.16 -5.04
N ALA A 484 -3.68 27.37 -4.89
CA ALA A 484 -2.49 27.74 -4.12
C ALA A 484 -1.49 28.47 -5.01
N GLN A 485 -1.28 29.77 -4.77
CA GLN A 485 -0.33 30.56 -5.56
C GLN A 485 1.12 30.10 -5.30
N LEU A 486 1.80 29.77 -6.39
CA LEU A 486 3.20 29.33 -6.43
C LEU A 486 4.17 30.51 -6.55
N ALA A 487 5.46 30.23 -6.39
CA ALA A 487 6.50 31.25 -6.44
C ALA A 487 6.76 31.84 -7.85
N ASP A 488 6.23 31.20 -8.90
CA ASP A 488 6.24 31.67 -10.28
C ASP A 488 4.97 32.46 -10.66
N GLY A 489 3.99 32.53 -9.75
CA GLY A 489 2.70 33.20 -9.95
C GLY A 489 1.59 32.31 -10.52
N ALA A 490 1.87 31.06 -10.90
CA ALA A 490 0.84 30.10 -11.27
C ALA A 490 0.09 29.60 -10.01
N TYR A 491 -1.08 29.02 -10.19
CA TYR A 491 -1.89 28.49 -9.09
C TYR A 491 -1.96 26.97 -9.16
N LEU A 492 -1.45 26.27 -8.16
CA LEU A 492 -1.59 24.83 -8.01
C LEU A 492 -3.01 24.49 -7.56
N LEU A 493 -3.61 23.48 -8.18
CA LEU A 493 -4.87 22.90 -7.74
C LEU A 493 -4.61 21.93 -6.59
N THR A 494 -5.07 22.27 -5.38
CA THR A 494 -4.90 21.44 -4.17
C THR A 494 -6.25 21.01 -3.62
N GLY A 495 -6.27 19.89 -2.88
CA GLY A 495 -7.49 19.35 -2.26
C GLY A 495 -8.38 18.56 -3.23
N TYR A 496 -9.69 18.73 -3.08
CA TYR A 496 -10.73 17.99 -3.79
C TYR A 496 -11.04 18.56 -5.19
N TRP A 497 -10.55 17.90 -6.25
CA TRP A 497 -10.76 18.27 -7.66
C TRP A 497 -11.30 17.07 -8.45
N PRO A 498 -12.61 16.78 -8.36
CA PRO A 498 -13.21 15.73 -9.14
C PRO A 498 -13.20 16.07 -10.65
N PRO A 499 -13.32 15.06 -11.52
CA PRO A 499 -13.33 15.22 -12.98
C PRO A 499 -14.28 16.32 -13.48
N SER A 500 -15.53 16.33 -13.02
CA SER A 500 -16.51 17.36 -13.41
C SER A 500 -16.09 18.79 -13.02
N TYR A 501 -15.36 18.95 -11.92
CA TYR A 501 -14.81 20.25 -11.52
C TYR A 501 -13.71 20.71 -12.46
N LEU A 502 -12.88 19.77 -12.94
CA LEU A 502 -11.80 20.10 -13.87
C LEU A 502 -12.34 20.48 -15.24
N GLU A 503 -13.37 19.77 -15.73
CA GLU A 503 -14.07 20.14 -16.97
C GLU A 503 -14.66 21.55 -16.86
N THR A 504 -15.37 21.83 -15.77
CA THR A 504 -15.93 23.17 -15.49
C THR A 504 -14.83 24.23 -15.38
N LEU A 505 -13.72 23.91 -14.72
CA LEU A 505 -12.59 24.81 -14.58
C LEU A 505 -11.94 25.13 -15.92
N GLU A 506 -11.77 24.15 -16.80
CA GLU A 506 -11.20 24.37 -18.14
C GLU A 506 -12.07 25.35 -18.94
N GLU A 507 -13.39 25.17 -18.92
CA GLU A 507 -14.33 26.08 -19.58
C GLU A 507 -14.28 27.51 -19.01
N LEU A 508 -14.24 27.65 -17.68
CA LEU A 508 -14.17 28.96 -17.02
C LEU A 508 -12.81 29.65 -17.20
N ALA A 509 -11.73 28.88 -17.15
CA ALA A 509 -10.39 29.38 -17.36
C ALA A 509 -10.25 29.97 -18.78
N ASP A 510 -10.76 29.27 -19.80
CA ASP A 510 -10.74 29.76 -21.18
C ASP A 510 -11.53 31.08 -21.33
N GLN A 511 -12.68 31.21 -20.66
CA GLN A 511 -13.47 32.45 -20.65
C GLN A 511 -12.73 33.62 -19.98
N ALA A 512 -11.97 33.35 -18.92
CA ALA A 512 -11.16 34.32 -18.20
C ALA A 512 -9.78 34.60 -18.87
N GLY A 513 -9.47 33.95 -20.00
CA GLY A 513 -8.17 34.03 -20.67
C GLY A 513 -7.02 33.37 -19.88
N ALA A 514 -7.35 32.50 -18.93
CA ALA A 514 -6.43 31.65 -18.20
C ALA A 514 -6.30 30.29 -18.91
N LYS A 515 -5.34 29.47 -18.46
CA LYS A 515 -5.12 28.13 -19.00
C LYS A 515 -4.84 27.12 -17.89
N VAL A 516 -5.52 25.98 -17.94
CA VAL A 516 -5.15 24.82 -17.11
C VAL A 516 -4.00 24.07 -17.79
N ALA A 517 -2.91 23.86 -17.06
CA ALA A 517 -1.76 23.10 -17.49
C ALA A 517 -1.61 21.84 -16.62
N VAL A 518 -1.33 20.72 -17.28
CA VAL A 518 -1.08 19.43 -16.62
C VAL A 518 0.34 18.99 -16.95
N GLU A 519 1.12 18.72 -15.93
CA GLU A 519 2.48 18.20 -16.04
C GLU A 519 2.56 16.82 -15.38
N THR A 520 2.79 15.78 -16.18
CA THR A 520 2.96 14.41 -15.71
C THR A 520 4.35 14.21 -15.12
N THR A 521 4.44 13.84 -13.84
CA THR A 521 5.72 13.69 -13.14
C THR A 521 6.14 12.21 -13.01
N GLY A 522 6.58 11.56 -14.09
CA GLY A 522 7.07 10.17 -14.01
C GLY A 522 6.09 9.23 -13.26
N PRO A 523 6.52 8.43 -12.27
CA PRO A 523 5.63 7.57 -11.48
C PRO A 523 4.86 8.31 -10.36
N GLY A 524 4.93 9.63 -10.26
CA GLY A 524 4.30 10.45 -9.22
C GLY A 524 2.99 11.11 -9.65
N LEU A 525 2.41 11.91 -8.75
CA LEU A 525 1.16 12.66 -8.99
C LEU A 525 1.32 13.68 -10.13
N CYS A 526 0.31 13.84 -10.99
CA CYS A 526 0.31 14.91 -11.98
C CYS A 526 0.19 16.28 -11.29
N ARG A 527 1.04 17.23 -11.69
CA ARG A 527 0.96 18.62 -11.25
C ARG A 527 -0.04 19.36 -12.14
N ARG A 528 -1.16 19.80 -11.57
CA ARG A 528 -2.19 20.58 -12.26
C ARG A 528 -2.15 22.03 -11.80
N THR A 529 -1.99 22.96 -12.73
CA THR A 529 -1.86 24.39 -12.42
C THR A 529 -2.76 25.23 -13.31
N LEU A 530 -3.42 26.22 -12.73
CA LEU A 530 -4.07 27.32 -13.43
C LEU A 530 -3.04 28.44 -13.68
N ILE A 531 -2.80 28.75 -14.95
CA ILE A 531 -1.96 29.86 -15.40
C ILE A 531 -2.90 31.01 -15.75
N ALA A 532 -3.05 31.96 -14.83
CA ALA A 532 -3.92 33.12 -15.00
C ALA A 532 -3.11 34.37 -15.42
N PRO A 533 -3.67 35.26 -16.27
CA PRO A 533 -3.00 36.48 -16.70
C PRO A 533 -2.86 37.54 -15.58
N SER A 534 -3.73 37.47 -14.57
CA SER A 534 -3.71 38.33 -13.38
C SER A 534 -4.28 37.58 -12.16
N PRO A 535 -3.98 38.03 -10.92
CA PRO A 535 -4.60 37.49 -9.71
C PRO A 535 -6.14 37.59 -9.73
N THR A 536 -6.67 38.69 -10.25
CA THR A 536 -8.12 38.90 -10.37
C THR A 536 -8.81 37.85 -11.24
N ALA A 537 -8.14 37.33 -12.27
CA ALA A 537 -8.72 36.28 -13.12
C ALA A 537 -8.85 34.95 -12.37
N ALA A 538 -7.90 34.62 -11.48
CA ALA A 538 -8.01 33.44 -10.62
C ALA A 538 -9.13 33.59 -9.58
N GLU A 539 -9.31 34.79 -9.02
CA GLU A 539 -10.42 35.11 -8.11
C GLU A 539 -11.78 35.05 -8.81
N GLU A 540 -11.88 35.56 -10.04
CA GLU A 540 -13.11 35.49 -10.84
C GLU A 540 -13.53 34.03 -11.11
N VAL A 541 -12.58 33.20 -11.55
CA VAL A 541 -12.83 31.76 -11.77
C VAL A 541 -13.26 31.07 -10.48
N ALA A 542 -12.53 31.30 -9.38
CA ALA A 542 -12.86 30.73 -8.07
C ALA A 542 -14.25 31.18 -7.58
N GLY A 543 -14.59 32.46 -7.77
CA GLY A 543 -15.87 33.03 -7.37
C GLY A 543 -17.06 32.47 -8.16
N VAL A 544 -16.87 32.11 -9.43
CA VAL A 544 -17.91 31.45 -10.24
C VAL A 544 -18.11 30.00 -9.83
N MET A 545 -17.03 29.28 -9.49
CA MET A 545 -17.12 27.91 -8.96
C MET A 545 -17.76 27.88 -7.56
N GLY A 546 -17.52 28.92 -6.74
CA GLY A 546 -18.25 29.20 -5.49
C GLY A 546 -17.70 28.51 -4.24
N ASP A 547 -17.05 27.36 -4.37
CA ASP A 547 -16.47 26.59 -3.25
C ASP A 547 -14.94 26.52 -3.29
N VAL A 548 -14.31 27.14 -4.29
CA VAL A 548 -12.85 27.18 -4.45
C VAL A 548 -12.27 28.39 -3.72
N THR A 549 -11.26 28.18 -2.89
CA THR A 549 -10.56 29.28 -2.20
C THR A 549 -9.24 29.62 -2.90
N VAL A 550 -8.94 30.91 -3.07
CA VAL A 550 -7.64 31.38 -3.55
C VAL A 550 -6.70 31.59 -2.36
N ALA A 551 -5.60 30.84 -2.30
CA ALA A 551 -4.55 31.02 -1.31
C ALA A 551 -3.38 31.79 -1.92
N GLU A 552 -3.43 33.12 -1.79
CA GLU A 552 -2.32 33.98 -2.19
C GLU A 552 -1.08 33.71 -1.34
N ASP A 553 0.10 33.70 -1.99
CA ASP A 553 1.38 33.48 -1.33
C ASP A 553 1.36 32.29 -0.33
N ALA A 554 0.72 31.17 -0.71
CA ALA A 554 0.36 30.07 0.20
C ALA A 554 1.52 29.63 1.12
N ALA A 555 2.73 29.49 0.57
CA ALA A 555 3.93 29.15 1.33
C ALA A 555 4.24 30.15 2.48
N ARG A 556 4.12 31.46 2.22
CA ARG A 556 4.36 32.51 3.21
C ARG A 556 3.24 32.54 4.25
N ALA A 557 1.99 32.43 3.82
CA ALA A 557 0.84 32.43 4.71
C ALA A 557 0.93 31.29 5.73
N ILE A 558 1.27 30.07 5.26
CA ILE A 558 1.51 28.90 6.12
C ILE A 558 2.65 29.16 7.11
N LEU A 559 3.79 29.71 6.68
CA LEU A 559 4.93 29.95 7.58
C LEU A 559 4.69 31.06 8.62
N ARG A 560 3.82 32.04 8.31
CA ARG A 560 3.37 33.05 9.29
C ARG A 560 2.50 32.42 10.37
N ALA A 561 1.61 31.51 9.98
CA ALA A 561 0.73 30.81 10.92
C ALA A 561 1.42 29.66 11.68
N ALA A 562 2.42 29.00 11.07
CA ALA A 562 3.08 27.83 11.64
C ALA A 562 3.78 28.15 12.98
N PRO A 563 3.72 27.24 13.98
CA PRO A 563 4.52 27.35 15.20
C PRO A 563 6.03 27.27 14.93
N ASP A 564 6.82 27.71 15.90
CA ASP A 564 8.27 27.48 15.94
C ASP A 564 8.60 26.01 16.27
N LEU A 565 9.78 25.53 15.87
CA LEU A 565 10.18 24.14 16.06
C LEU A 565 10.41 23.81 17.54
N SER A 566 10.84 24.76 18.39
CA SER A 566 10.91 24.51 19.83
C SER A 566 9.53 24.34 20.47
N ALA A 567 8.50 25.04 19.96
CA ALA A 567 7.14 24.86 20.44
C ALA A 567 6.65 23.44 20.11
N LEU A 568 6.97 22.94 18.91
CA LEU A 568 6.70 21.55 18.54
C LEU A 568 7.46 20.58 19.46
N GLU A 569 8.76 20.82 19.72
CA GLU A 569 9.54 19.98 20.63
C GLU A 569 8.91 19.90 22.03
N ALA A 570 8.48 21.04 22.57
CA ALA A 570 7.84 21.12 23.88
C ALA A 570 6.52 20.35 23.95
N ALA A 571 5.80 20.26 22.83
CA ALA A 571 4.54 19.54 22.72
C ALA A 571 4.68 18.03 22.48
N LEU A 572 5.90 17.51 22.22
CA LEU A 572 6.09 16.09 21.94
C LEU A 572 5.81 15.20 23.15
N PRO A 573 5.23 14.00 22.94
CA PRO A 573 4.99 13.04 24.01
C PRO A 573 6.30 12.63 24.67
N THR A 574 6.30 12.71 25.99
CA THR A 574 7.40 12.21 26.83
C THR A 574 7.08 10.81 27.30
N VAL A 575 8.01 9.89 27.08
CA VAL A 575 7.91 8.49 27.51
C VAL A 575 9.11 8.10 28.36
N THR A 576 8.95 7.06 29.17
CA THR A 576 10.09 6.37 29.78
C THR A 576 11.01 5.87 28.67
N MET A 577 12.32 6.05 28.85
CA MET A 577 13.30 5.68 27.83
C MET A 577 13.12 4.21 27.38
N PRO A 578 12.79 3.95 26.10
CA PRO A 578 12.56 2.58 25.64
C PRO A 578 13.84 1.74 25.66
N GLY A 579 13.71 0.46 26.01
CA GLY A 579 14.77 -0.52 25.83
C GLY A 579 15.05 -0.78 24.34
N ALA A 580 16.32 -0.90 23.97
CA ALA A 580 16.75 -1.10 22.59
C ALA A 580 17.81 -2.20 22.50
N ARG A 581 17.73 -3.06 21.47
CA ARG A 581 18.82 -4.00 21.14
C ARG A 581 20.00 -3.28 20.50
N ARG A 582 19.73 -2.21 19.76
CA ARG A 582 20.74 -1.36 19.14
C ARG A 582 20.35 0.10 19.27
N ILE A 583 21.34 0.92 19.61
CA ILE A 583 21.19 2.35 19.78
C ILE A 583 22.08 3.03 18.74
N GLN A 584 21.54 4.04 18.06
CA GLN A 584 22.32 4.92 17.21
C GLN A 584 22.01 6.36 17.58
N GLN A 585 23.01 7.24 17.58
CA GLN A 585 22.84 8.67 17.78
C GLN A 585 23.01 9.40 16.44
N PHE A 586 22.19 10.42 16.20
CA PHE A 586 22.31 11.23 15.00
C PHE A 586 23.49 12.19 15.13
N HIS A 587 24.33 12.22 14.10
CA HIS A 587 25.46 13.13 14.02
C HIS A 587 25.24 14.17 12.92
N LEU A 588 25.10 15.43 13.36
CA LEU A 588 24.81 16.57 12.50
C LEU A 588 25.85 16.77 11.41
N GLY A 589 27.14 16.69 11.77
CA GLY A 589 28.24 16.99 10.85
C GLY A 589 28.28 16.10 9.63
N SER A 590 27.82 14.86 9.73
CA SER A 590 27.79 13.88 8.62
C SER A 590 26.37 13.49 8.18
N ALA A 591 25.35 14.11 8.77
CA ALA A 591 23.93 13.75 8.65
C ALA A 591 23.69 12.22 8.65
N ALA A 592 24.22 11.53 9.65
CA ALA A 592 24.18 10.07 9.71
C ALA A 592 23.88 9.54 11.12
N TRP A 593 23.29 8.35 11.18
CA TRP A 593 23.14 7.58 12.41
C TRP A 593 24.45 6.85 12.72
N ILE A 594 25.05 7.14 13.88
CA ILE A 594 26.28 6.50 14.38
C ILE A 594 25.89 5.52 15.50
N PRO A 595 26.33 4.25 15.47
CA PRO A 595 26.11 3.31 16.58
C PRO A 595 26.61 3.85 17.92
N GLN A 596 25.89 3.54 18.99
CA GLN A 596 26.25 3.86 20.37
C GLN A 596 26.00 2.65 21.28
N HIS A 597 26.80 2.52 22.33
CA HIS A 597 26.61 1.47 23.34
C HIS A 597 25.46 1.79 24.31
N HIS A 598 25.30 3.07 24.65
CA HIS A 598 24.32 3.56 25.61
C HIS A 598 23.69 4.86 25.11
N ALA A 599 22.49 5.18 25.62
CA ALA A 599 21.77 6.42 25.29
C ALA A 599 21.82 7.42 26.46
N GLU A 600 22.92 7.46 27.22
CA GLU A 600 23.07 8.30 28.43
C GLU A 600 23.54 9.74 28.14
N ALA A 601 23.45 10.18 26.88
CA ALA A 601 23.81 11.52 26.45
C ALA A 601 22.60 12.26 25.89
N SER A 602 22.68 13.59 25.86
CA SER A 602 21.69 14.41 25.15
C SER A 602 21.87 14.23 23.65
N GLY A 603 20.75 14.19 22.94
CA GLY A 603 20.75 14.17 21.48
C GLY A 603 19.57 13.41 20.88
N ALA A 604 19.56 13.29 19.55
CA ALA A 604 18.63 12.45 18.83
C ALA A 604 19.13 11.01 18.68
N PHE A 605 18.26 10.05 18.99
CA PHE A 605 18.57 8.63 18.94
C PHE A 605 17.58 7.87 18.06
N ARG A 606 18.11 6.85 17.37
CA ARG A 606 17.35 5.77 16.75
C ARG A 606 17.56 4.53 17.59
N LEU A 607 16.47 4.04 18.16
CA LEU A 607 16.41 2.83 18.95
C LEU A 607 15.88 1.71 18.06
N GLU A 608 16.66 0.65 17.92
CA GLU A 608 16.28 -0.52 17.14
C GLU A 608 16.07 -1.71 18.08
N SER A 609 14.84 -2.18 18.10
CA SER A 609 14.47 -3.50 18.62
C SER A 609 13.76 -4.23 17.47
N PHE A 610 12.48 -4.55 17.63
CA PHE A 610 11.63 -5.07 16.56
C PHE A 610 11.05 -3.96 15.65
N GLY A 611 11.36 -2.69 15.94
CA GLY A 611 10.96 -1.49 15.20
C GLY A 611 12.04 -0.41 15.31
N SER A 612 11.95 0.65 14.49
CA SER A 612 12.71 1.89 14.73
C SER A 612 11.86 2.79 15.60
N THR A 613 12.30 3.11 16.80
CA THR A 613 11.75 4.23 17.56
C THR A 613 12.74 5.37 17.50
N TYR A 614 12.28 6.57 17.14
CA TYR A 614 13.11 7.75 17.09
C TYR A 614 12.77 8.63 18.28
N VAL A 615 13.79 9.00 19.04
CA VAL A 615 13.61 9.79 20.26
C VAL A 615 14.63 10.91 20.34
N VAL A 616 14.30 11.94 21.10
CA VAL A 616 15.22 13.00 21.49
C VAL A 616 15.32 13.03 23.00
N ARG A 617 16.56 13.19 23.50
CA ARG A 617 16.84 13.41 24.92
C ARG A 617 17.50 14.77 25.13
N ARG A 618 16.96 15.52 26.07
CA ARG A 618 17.54 16.76 26.63
C ARG A 618 18.01 16.52 28.06
N GLU A 619 18.69 17.50 28.65
CA GLU A 619 19.23 17.41 30.02
C GLU A 619 18.15 17.06 31.05
N LEU A 620 16.94 17.63 30.92
CA LEU A 620 15.81 17.30 31.79
C LEU A 620 15.35 15.84 31.61
N ASP A 621 15.36 15.32 30.39
CA ASP A 621 14.95 13.94 30.11
C ASP A 621 16.02 12.94 30.58
N LEU A 622 17.29 13.34 30.57
CA LEU A 622 18.38 12.58 31.19
C LEU A 622 18.17 12.44 32.70
N ALA A 623 17.89 13.55 33.37
CA ALA A 623 17.64 13.57 34.82
C ALA A 623 16.43 12.72 35.23
N ASN A 624 15.39 12.68 34.39
CA ASN A 624 14.14 11.97 34.67
C ASN A 624 14.08 10.54 34.10
N GLY A 625 15.10 10.09 33.37
CA GLY A 625 15.07 8.77 32.71
C GLY A 625 14.05 8.65 31.57
N THR A 626 13.69 9.78 30.95
CA THR A 626 12.68 9.88 29.89
C THR A 626 13.31 10.21 28.54
N ALA A 627 12.48 10.25 27.50
CA ALA A 627 12.78 10.79 26.17
C ALA A 627 11.50 11.28 25.49
N ARG A 628 11.63 12.18 24.52
CA ARG A 628 10.52 12.63 23.67
C ARG A 628 10.47 11.81 22.38
N ILE A 629 9.30 11.31 21.98
CA ILE A 629 9.14 10.56 20.72
C ILE A 629 9.04 11.53 19.55
N GLY A 630 9.68 11.19 18.43
CA GLY A 630 9.59 11.94 17.18
C GLY A 630 9.59 11.01 15.96
N THR A 631 9.39 11.57 14.77
CA THR A 631 9.64 10.87 13.51
C THR A 631 11.12 10.90 13.13
N ALA A 632 11.55 10.04 12.21
CA ALA A 632 12.94 9.99 11.74
C ALA A 632 13.46 11.33 11.21
N GLN A 633 12.58 12.11 10.56
CA GLN A 633 12.86 13.42 10.01
C GLN A 633 12.90 14.48 11.12
N LEU A 634 11.88 14.48 11.98
CA LEU A 634 11.72 15.48 13.03
C LEU A 634 12.90 15.48 14.01
N VAL A 635 13.30 14.31 14.52
CA VAL A 635 14.38 14.23 15.52
C VAL A 635 15.72 14.77 15.00
N LYS A 636 15.96 14.72 13.68
CA LYS A 636 17.18 15.26 13.06
C LYS A 636 17.16 16.79 13.06
N HIS A 637 16.01 17.39 12.76
CA HIS A 637 15.82 18.83 12.83
C HIS A 637 15.87 19.33 14.28
N LEU A 638 15.30 18.58 15.23
CA LEU A 638 15.41 18.89 16.67
C LEU A 638 16.85 18.83 17.18
N GLU A 639 17.67 17.94 16.65
CA GLU A 639 19.10 17.93 16.99
C GLU A 639 19.82 19.17 16.43
N ALA A 640 19.42 19.65 15.25
CA ALA A 640 19.92 20.88 14.67
C ALA A 640 19.48 22.14 15.45
N LEU A 641 18.22 22.16 15.89
CA LEU A 641 17.67 23.17 16.80
C LEU A 641 18.51 23.30 18.07
N ARG A 642 18.85 22.17 18.71
CA ARG A 642 19.73 22.14 19.89
C ARG A 642 21.11 22.77 19.62
N ALA A 643 21.63 22.63 18.41
CA ALA A 643 22.89 23.22 17.99
C ALA A 643 22.76 24.68 17.53
N GLY A 644 21.56 25.27 17.55
CA GLY A 644 21.28 26.63 17.08
C GLY A 644 21.54 26.81 15.59
N ARG A 645 21.46 25.73 14.79
CA ARG A 645 21.81 25.75 13.37
C ARG A 645 20.80 24.95 12.56
N PRO A 646 20.12 25.56 11.58
CA PRO A 646 19.07 24.86 10.86
C PRO A 646 19.69 23.82 9.91
N LEU A 647 19.06 22.66 9.80
CA LEU A 647 19.52 21.54 8.96
C LEU A 647 19.04 21.71 7.52
N LEU A 648 19.38 22.86 6.92
CA LEU A 648 19.09 23.22 5.53
C LEU A 648 20.23 24.06 4.94
N ALA A 649 20.25 24.14 3.61
CA ALA A 649 21.08 25.05 2.85
C ALA A 649 20.29 25.61 1.67
N TYR A 650 20.49 26.88 1.34
CA TYR A 650 19.77 27.57 0.29
C TYR A 650 20.73 28.16 -0.76
N ASP A 651 20.50 27.81 -2.01
CA ASP A 651 21.19 28.38 -3.17
C ASP A 651 20.30 29.48 -3.80
N PRO A 652 20.66 30.77 -3.67
CA PRO A 652 19.86 31.87 -4.22
C PRO A 652 19.88 31.95 -5.74
N VAL A 653 20.92 31.41 -6.40
CA VAL A 653 21.04 31.47 -7.86
C VAL A 653 20.11 30.43 -8.48
N ALA A 654 20.17 29.21 -7.97
CA ALA A 654 19.29 28.13 -8.42
C ALA A 654 17.88 28.19 -7.81
N ARG A 655 17.66 29.02 -6.78
CA ARG A 655 16.43 29.08 -5.97
C ARG A 655 16.03 27.71 -5.43
N VAL A 656 17.00 26.97 -4.88
CA VAL A 656 16.77 25.62 -4.33
C VAL A 656 17.15 25.56 -2.87
N LEU A 657 16.35 24.80 -2.10
CA LEU A 657 16.58 24.51 -0.71
C LEU A 657 16.93 23.02 -0.56
N ASP A 658 18.13 22.74 -0.07
CA ASP A 658 18.64 21.38 0.12
C ASP A 658 18.61 21.02 1.62
N VAL A 659 18.15 19.80 1.92
CA VAL A 659 18.26 19.15 3.25
C VAL A 659 18.95 17.79 3.10
N PRO A 660 19.51 17.19 4.17
CA PRO A 660 20.06 15.84 4.08
C PRO A 660 19.01 14.81 3.67
N LEU A 661 19.41 13.78 2.93
CA LEU A 661 18.51 12.70 2.53
C LEU A 661 17.90 11.99 3.76
N GLY A 662 16.57 11.91 3.79
CA GLY A 662 15.80 11.38 4.91
C GLY A 662 15.66 12.34 6.10
N ALA A 663 16.05 13.61 5.94
CA ALA A 663 15.79 14.71 6.87
C ALA A 663 14.85 15.74 6.21
N ASP A 664 13.83 15.24 5.52
CA ASP A 664 12.75 16.02 4.91
C ASP A 664 12.19 17.01 5.94
N LEU A 665 11.75 18.19 5.49
CA LEU A 665 11.16 19.19 6.37
C LEU A 665 9.85 18.65 6.96
N PRO A 666 9.68 18.66 8.30
CA PRO A 666 8.52 18.03 8.92
C PRO A 666 7.24 18.87 8.78
N GLY A 667 6.10 18.21 8.61
CA GLY A 667 4.76 18.83 8.68
C GLY A 667 4.60 20.11 7.85
N LEU A 668 4.10 21.17 8.48
CA LEU A 668 3.82 22.46 7.83
C LEU A 668 5.05 23.11 7.18
N TYR A 669 6.26 22.88 7.70
CA TYR A 669 7.49 23.43 7.10
C TYR A 669 7.76 22.78 5.74
N GLY A 670 7.56 21.47 5.64
CA GLY A 670 7.66 20.74 4.38
C GLY A 670 6.57 21.12 3.39
N ARG A 671 5.34 21.34 3.88
CA ARG A 671 4.22 21.82 3.06
C ARG A 671 4.54 23.19 2.44
N ALA A 672 4.97 24.16 3.23
CA ALA A 672 5.32 25.48 2.73
C ALA A 672 6.44 25.44 1.67
N ALA A 673 7.47 24.61 1.89
CA ALA A 673 8.56 24.45 0.92
C ALA A 673 8.11 23.76 -0.38
N ALA A 674 7.23 22.75 -0.30
CA ALA A 674 6.70 22.05 -1.47
C ALA A 674 5.75 22.94 -2.30
N LEU A 675 4.92 23.76 -1.63
CA LEU A 675 4.01 24.71 -2.26
C LEU A 675 4.71 25.91 -2.93
N CYS A 676 6.03 26.05 -2.81
CA CYS A 676 6.76 27.05 -3.62
C CYS A 676 6.76 26.69 -5.12
N ALA A 677 6.92 25.40 -5.45
CA ALA A 677 6.93 24.89 -6.83
C ALA A 677 5.70 24.02 -7.15
N GLY A 678 4.93 23.62 -6.13
CA GLY A 678 3.85 22.64 -6.25
C GLY A 678 4.37 21.24 -6.58
N ARG A 679 5.52 20.87 -6.00
CA ARG A 679 6.18 19.57 -6.22
C ARG A 679 6.76 19.02 -4.93
N PRO A 680 6.75 17.69 -4.72
CA PRO A 680 7.50 17.09 -3.63
C PRO A 680 9.01 17.27 -3.86
N PRO A 681 9.81 17.22 -2.80
CA PRO A 681 11.24 17.39 -2.95
C PRO A 681 11.89 16.19 -3.66
N THR A 682 12.92 16.45 -4.46
CA THR A 682 13.58 15.44 -5.30
C THR A 682 14.85 14.90 -4.65
N PRO A 683 15.05 13.57 -4.57
CA PRO A 683 16.28 13.00 -4.01
C PRO A 683 17.47 13.11 -4.97
N ILE A 684 18.58 13.67 -4.49
CA ILE A 684 19.88 13.74 -5.18
C ILE A 684 20.81 12.73 -4.50
N LYS A 685 20.74 11.47 -4.96
CA LYS A 685 21.33 10.29 -4.28
C LYS A 685 22.86 10.35 -4.20
N ASP A 686 23.53 10.84 -5.24
CA ASP A 686 24.98 11.00 -5.32
C ASP A 686 25.52 11.97 -4.25
N ARG A 687 24.77 13.05 -3.99
CA ARG A 687 25.11 14.03 -2.95
C ARG A 687 24.46 13.75 -1.60
N ARG A 688 23.57 12.75 -1.51
CA ARG A 688 22.77 12.41 -0.32
C ARG A 688 21.97 13.60 0.19
N LEU A 689 21.37 14.34 -0.74
CA LEU A 689 20.51 15.48 -0.46
C LEU A 689 19.08 15.21 -0.92
N LEU A 690 18.17 15.97 -0.36
CA LEU A 690 16.80 16.10 -0.80
C LEU A 690 16.57 17.58 -1.12
N ARG A 691 16.01 17.86 -2.30
CA ARG A 691 15.95 19.22 -2.88
C ARG A 691 14.52 19.70 -3.08
N TYR A 692 14.20 20.86 -2.51
CA TYR A 692 13.00 21.64 -2.82
C TYR A 692 13.33 22.68 -3.89
N GLN A 693 12.44 22.85 -4.86
CA GLN A 693 12.64 23.69 -6.04
C GLN A 693 11.92 25.04 -5.89
N GLU A 694 12.41 26.05 -6.62
CA GLU A 694 11.82 27.38 -6.79
C GLU A 694 11.57 28.19 -5.51
N VAL A 695 12.17 27.78 -4.38
CA VAL A 695 12.02 28.41 -3.08
C VAL A 695 12.57 29.84 -3.11
N PRO A 696 11.74 30.87 -2.84
CA PRO A 696 12.19 32.25 -2.71
C PRO A 696 13.15 32.45 -1.52
N ALA A 697 14.03 33.44 -1.61
CA ALA A 697 15.05 33.68 -0.58
C ALA A 697 14.44 34.05 0.78
N ASP A 698 13.38 34.84 0.79
CA ASP A 698 12.65 35.21 1.99
C ASP A 698 11.93 34.01 2.62
N VAL A 699 11.35 33.11 1.81
CA VAL A 699 10.75 31.86 2.30
C VAL A 699 11.81 30.96 2.93
N ALA A 700 13.00 30.86 2.33
CA ALA A 700 14.12 30.13 2.91
C ALA A 700 14.56 30.72 4.27
N ASP A 701 14.60 32.05 4.39
CA ASP A 701 14.93 32.74 5.65
C ASP A 701 13.81 32.60 6.71
N MET A 702 12.53 32.58 6.30
CA MET A 702 11.40 32.27 7.18
C MET A 702 11.49 30.83 7.71
N LEU A 703 11.78 29.86 6.84
CA LEU A 703 12.02 28.47 7.25
C LEU A 703 13.19 28.36 8.21
N ALA A 704 14.32 29.00 7.90
CA ALA A 704 15.49 29.01 8.78
C ALA A 704 15.15 29.59 10.15
N THR A 705 14.38 30.68 10.20
CA THR A 705 13.89 31.32 11.43
C THR A 705 13.01 30.36 12.24
N ARG A 706 12.03 29.70 11.62
CA ARG A 706 11.13 28.74 12.29
C ARG A 706 11.82 27.46 12.79
N LEU A 707 12.97 27.09 12.21
CA LEU A 707 13.68 25.85 12.53
C LEU A 707 14.81 26.03 13.56
N VAL A 708 15.20 27.26 13.87
CA VAL A 708 16.16 27.57 14.96
C VAL A 708 15.50 28.17 16.20
N ASN A 709 14.26 28.62 16.05
CA ASN A 709 13.35 28.90 17.15
C ASN A 709 12.47 27.70 17.35
#